data_AF-A0A813HDF5-F1
#
_entry.id   AF-A0A813HDF5-F1
#
_cell.length_a   1.000
_cell.length_b   1.000
_cell.length_c   1.000
_cell.angle_alpha   90.00
_cell.angle_beta   90.00
_cell.angle_gamma   90.00
#
_symmetry.space_group_name_H-M   'P 1'
#
loop_
_entity.id
_entity.type
_entity.pdbx_description
1 polymer ?
#
loop_
_entity_poly.entity_id
_entity_poly.type
_entity_poly.pdbx_seq_one_letter_code
_entity_poly.pdbx_strand_id
1 'polypeptide(L)'
;MQGENNMGKVSMMVINFMTNQCGWGLQLVDGGNLGRDGSIREQQIKFKAPHPLNLIAPHLMIELRQVGYVEINGANTDGIFDKLNGWLKQKWSASQIQADPQYCDLKFSTSSFKSRGSEGENNMGLRSMELVDFMTQQCSWTLITCNGGNFGLLGDKREQQLVFRCDDHVQHGEHHVMVEFRDQGYIEVNGLHDAQDVKSALDDYYIRQGCTHYTQGFFEKEPYCDLKYKTPGNFYFRSGSTNNLGKRTTELAHFMGNRGWKLMLCNGGSVTGQSGNSHPGCHVKREQQVKFTRARPGEPADLPLLMIEMRTVPTHLVGYQGFIEVNGPNTNGIYEKLGQYLQQTMLASPMGPQPYCDFLYGSDVFRLKECSTSSYDRRYNGYLNGESNFGRYCMRLCDFMVDHVGTWDLVVCNGNSMDTNFRVNKDDVRSVTGREQQLIFRYRPDGRNVFMADNNPSPAIGRPPLQAPAYWDQQCQQGKVGHMVVPATAEEKAWLQEVMDQFARKKSTRDRQGGPMAERFRVVSALRSEHPELWDKYANRRKAAIRSRQGSEPSTLVVPKTMDACRALRERCTHPTHGNPSNEAFLLHGSNPTSAMSILSTSFKVDFAGASVGTMFGPGVYMAESSSKSDEYARDENTGGSYDGLFALIFCRVVLGSSHVVVFFWLL
;
A
#
# COMPACT_ATOMS: atom_id res chain seq x y z
N MET A 1 2.70 20.64 26.57
CA MET A 1 2.02 19.32 26.51
C MET A 1 2.90 18.37 25.73
N GLN A 2 2.84 17.06 25.99
CA GLN A 2 3.67 16.07 25.28
C GLN A 2 3.19 15.77 23.85
N GLY A 3 2.24 16.53 23.29
CA GLY A 3 1.69 16.33 21.94
C GLY A 3 0.75 15.13 21.80
N GLU A 4 0.29 14.57 22.91
CA GLU A 4 -0.66 13.45 22.93
C GLU A 4 -1.98 13.85 22.26
N ASN A 5 -2.47 13.00 21.35
CA ASN A 5 -3.79 13.10 20.73
C ASN A 5 -4.27 11.70 20.30
N ASN A 6 -5.57 11.54 20.02
CA ASN A 6 -6.15 10.26 19.58
C ASN A 6 -6.26 10.11 18.05
N MET A 7 -5.49 10.90 17.27
CA MET A 7 -5.61 10.91 15.80
C MET A 7 -5.29 9.55 15.18
N GLY A 8 -4.31 8.81 15.72
CA GLY A 8 -4.00 7.47 15.26
C GLY A 8 -5.18 6.51 15.42
N LYS A 9 -5.84 6.52 16.59
CA LYS A 9 -7.03 5.70 16.84
C LYS A 9 -8.20 6.07 15.92
N VAL A 10 -8.49 7.36 15.77
CA VAL A 10 -9.56 7.85 14.89
C VAL A 10 -9.26 7.47 13.43
N SER A 11 -8.01 7.60 13.00
CA SER A 11 -7.58 7.20 11.65
C SER A 11 -7.82 5.71 11.40
N MET A 12 -7.47 4.85 12.37
CA MET A 12 -7.70 3.41 12.27
C MET A 12 -9.19 3.04 12.23
N MET A 13 -10.06 3.79 12.91
CA MET A 13 -11.51 3.62 12.80
C MET A 13 -12.02 3.92 11.38
N VAL A 14 -11.56 5.02 10.77
CA VAL A 14 -11.92 5.39 9.39
C VAL A 14 -11.38 4.37 8.40
N ILE A 15 -10.13 3.93 8.57
CA ILE A 15 -9.51 2.89 7.73
C ILE A 15 -10.33 1.60 7.81
N ASN A 16 -10.63 1.12 9.02
CA ASN A 16 -11.42 -0.10 9.20
C ASN A 16 -12.80 0.00 8.55
N PHE A 17 -13.48 1.14 8.67
CA PHE A 17 -14.75 1.37 7.98
C PHE A 17 -14.59 1.30 6.45
N MET A 18 -13.67 2.08 5.88
CA MET A 18 -13.48 2.17 4.44
C MET A 18 -13.02 0.86 3.82
N THR A 19 -12.11 0.13 4.46
CA THR A 19 -11.55 -1.11 3.90
C THR A 19 -12.45 -2.31 4.12
N ASN A 20 -13.07 -2.43 5.31
CA ASN A 20 -13.77 -3.65 5.69
C ASN A 20 -15.28 -3.57 5.49
N GLN A 21 -15.86 -2.36 5.41
CA GLN A 21 -17.30 -2.17 5.18
C GLN A 21 -17.58 -1.60 3.78
N CYS A 22 -16.71 -0.74 3.24
CA CYS A 22 -16.92 -0.12 1.93
C CYS A 22 -16.11 -0.79 0.79
N GLY A 23 -15.18 -1.70 1.10
CA GLY A 23 -14.38 -2.43 0.11
C GLY A 23 -13.27 -1.60 -0.57
N TRP A 24 -12.96 -0.41 -0.05
CA TRP A 24 -11.89 0.44 -0.59
C TRP A 24 -10.51 -0.08 -0.18
N GLY A 25 -9.49 0.17 -0.99
CA GLY A 25 -8.11 -0.17 -0.64
C GLY A 25 -7.44 1.00 0.08
N LEU A 26 -6.82 0.79 1.24
CA LEU A 26 -5.98 1.82 1.84
C LEU A 26 -4.73 2.03 0.97
N GLN A 27 -4.50 3.27 0.50
CA GLN A 27 -3.31 3.58 -0.29
C GLN A 27 -2.21 4.21 0.56
N LEU A 28 -2.55 5.21 1.38
CA LEU A 28 -1.57 5.85 2.26
C LEU A 28 -2.24 6.61 3.41
N VAL A 29 -1.46 6.82 4.47
CA VAL A 29 -1.82 7.64 5.63
C VAL A 29 -0.72 8.65 5.87
N ASP A 30 -1.05 9.92 5.78
CA ASP A 30 -0.07 11.00 5.85
C ASP A 30 -0.62 12.09 6.76
N GLY A 31 0.26 12.87 7.38
CA GLY A 31 -0.13 13.77 8.45
C GLY A 31 0.92 14.81 8.75
N GLY A 32 0.48 15.97 9.23
CA GLY A 32 1.31 17.11 9.50
C GLY A 32 0.97 17.74 10.84
N ASN A 33 1.99 18.34 11.43
CA ASN A 33 1.87 19.08 12.68
C ASN A 33 1.90 20.56 12.38
N LEU A 34 0.91 21.26 12.90
CA LEU A 34 0.66 22.66 12.60
C LEU A 34 0.76 23.50 13.86
N GLY A 35 1.04 24.77 13.58
CA GLY A 35 1.22 25.78 14.58
C GLY A 35 2.55 25.68 15.32
N ARG A 36 2.84 26.73 16.08
CA ARG A 36 4.18 27.02 16.64
C ARG A 36 4.84 25.86 17.39
N ASP A 37 4.06 25.02 18.07
CA ASP A 37 4.54 23.87 18.84
C ASP A 37 4.07 22.52 18.29
N GLY A 38 3.46 22.49 17.11
CA GLY A 38 2.88 21.29 16.51
C GLY A 38 1.64 20.75 17.24
N SER A 39 0.95 21.60 18.03
CA SER A 39 -0.24 21.21 18.80
C SER A 39 -1.48 20.94 17.95
N ILE A 40 -1.55 21.49 16.74
CA ILE A 40 -2.66 21.24 15.82
C ILE A 40 -2.25 20.08 14.92
N ARG A 41 -3.01 18.98 14.94
CA ARG A 41 -2.74 17.79 14.14
C ARG A 41 -3.63 17.77 12.90
N GLU A 42 -3.05 17.51 11.74
CA GLU A 42 -3.76 17.27 10.48
C GLU A 42 -3.44 15.86 9.99
N GLN A 43 -4.46 15.10 9.58
CA GLN A 43 -4.30 13.78 8.97
C GLN A 43 -5.05 13.71 7.65
N GLN A 44 -4.40 13.12 6.65
CA GLN A 44 -4.97 12.84 5.35
C GLN A 44 -4.86 11.34 5.05
N ILE A 45 -6.00 10.69 4.81
CA ILE A 45 -6.08 9.26 4.50
C ILE A 45 -6.58 9.13 3.07
N LYS A 46 -5.85 8.39 2.22
CA LYS A 46 -6.21 8.22 0.81
C LYS A 46 -6.55 6.77 0.54
N PHE A 47 -7.63 6.57 -0.20
CA PHE A 47 -8.16 5.26 -0.55
C PHE A 47 -8.21 5.09 -2.07
N LYS A 48 -7.97 3.87 -2.54
CA LYS A 48 -8.23 3.43 -3.90
C LYS A 48 -9.64 2.86 -4.00
N ALA A 49 -10.29 3.13 -5.13
CA ALA A 49 -11.63 2.64 -5.43
C ALA A 49 -11.74 1.12 -5.18
N PRO A 50 -12.95 0.63 -4.83
CA PRO A 50 -13.16 -0.79 -4.61
C PRO A 50 -12.71 -1.60 -5.82
N HIS A 51 -11.86 -2.59 -5.55
CA HIS A 51 -11.45 -3.59 -6.52
C HIS A 51 -12.05 -4.92 -6.09
N PRO A 52 -12.52 -5.78 -7.00
CA PRO A 52 -13.03 -7.11 -6.64
C PRO A 52 -12.02 -7.96 -5.83
N LEU A 53 -10.74 -7.62 -5.95
CA LEU A 53 -9.65 -8.27 -5.22
C LEU A 53 -9.29 -7.64 -3.89
N ASN A 54 -9.89 -6.53 -3.50
CA ASN A 54 -9.62 -5.90 -2.20
C ASN A 54 -10.06 -6.85 -1.08
N LEU A 55 -9.16 -7.78 -0.72
CA LEU A 55 -9.27 -8.66 0.41
C LEU A 55 -9.39 -7.81 1.66
N ILE A 56 -10.43 -8.09 2.45
CA ILE A 56 -10.58 -7.58 3.80
C ILE A 56 -9.34 -8.00 4.59
N ALA A 57 -8.52 -7.03 4.94
CA ALA A 57 -7.27 -7.22 5.67
C ALA A 57 -7.25 -6.26 6.86
N PRO A 58 -6.99 -6.75 8.08
CA PRO A 58 -6.77 -5.88 9.22
C PRO A 58 -5.58 -4.95 9.00
N HIS A 59 -5.68 -3.75 9.53
CA HIS A 59 -4.61 -2.77 9.51
C HIS A 59 -4.20 -2.45 10.95
N LEU A 60 -2.95 -2.04 11.13
CA LEU A 60 -2.37 -1.64 12.41
C LEU A 60 -1.55 -0.37 12.20
N MET A 61 -1.76 0.62 13.06
CA MET A 61 -0.89 1.80 13.13
C MET A 61 -0.03 1.71 14.39
N ILE A 62 1.27 1.94 14.22
CA ILE A 62 2.25 2.03 15.31
C ILE A 62 2.86 3.43 15.25
N GLU A 63 2.73 4.18 16.33
CA GLU A 63 3.25 5.54 16.46
C GLU A 63 4.46 5.52 17.41
N LEU A 64 5.62 5.93 16.89
CA LEU A 64 6.84 6.11 17.67
C LEU A 64 6.95 7.58 18.05
N ARG A 65 7.04 7.88 19.34
CA ARG A 65 7.14 9.25 19.83
C ARG A 65 8.47 9.42 20.54
N GLN A 66 9.32 10.33 20.06
CA GLN A 66 10.68 10.53 20.57
C GLN A 66 10.73 10.87 22.07
N VAL A 67 9.61 11.36 22.64
CA VAL A 67 9.43 11.56 24.08
C VAL A 67 9.39 10.27 24.91
N GLY A 68 9.57 9.10 24.29
CA GLY A 68 9.75 7.82 24.96
C GLY A 68 8.53 6.91 24.95
N TYR A 69 7.61 7.09 24.00
CA TYR A 69 6.37 6.30 23.92
C TYR A 69 6.21 5.59 22.58
N VAL A 70 5.66 4.38 22.64
CA VAL A 70 5.14 3.65 21.47
C VAL A 70 3.67 3.42 21.69
N GLU A 71 2.86 3.80 20.70
CA GLU A 71 1.41 3.73 20.74
C GLU A 71 0.94 2.83 19.59
N ILE A 72 0.00 1.94 19.87
CA ILE A 72 -0.49 0.96 18.90
C ILE A 72 -2.00 1.11 18.78
N ASN A 73 -2.49 1.20 17.55
CA ASN A 73 -3.89 1.37 17.20
C ASN A 73 -4.32 0.33 16.14
N GLY A 74 -5.41 -0.39 16.38
CA GLY A 74 -5.93 -1.42 15.49
C GLY A 74 -6.36 -2.69 16.23
N ALA A 75 -6.70 -3.74 15.46
CA ALA A 75 -7.15 -5.01 16.03
C ALA A 75 -5.97 -5.95 16.31
N ASN A 76 -6.06 -6.73 17.40
CA ASN A 76 -5.15 -7.84 17.65
C ASN A 76 -5.45 -8.99 16.66
N THR A 77 -4.84 -8.91 15.49
CA THR A 77 -4.90 -9.95 14.46
C THR A 77 -3.66 -10.80 14.57
N ASP A 78 -3.77 -12.12 14.37
CA ASP A 78 -2.66 -13.08 14.38
C ASP A 78 -1.79 -13.15 15.66
N GLY A 79 -2.26 -12.55 16.77
CA GLY A 79 -1.50 -12.41 18.00
C GLY A 79 -0.45 -11.30 17.96
N ILE A 80 -0.56 -10.35 17.02
CA ILE A 80 0.42 -9.27 16.81
C ILE A 80 0.71 -8.45 18.07
N PHE A 81 -0.25 -8.30 18.98
CA PHE A 81 -0.05 -7.58 20.24
C PHE A 81 0.97 -8.27 21.14
N ASP A 82 0.91 -9.59 21.26
CA ASP A 82 1.85 -10.38 22.07
C ASP A 82 3.24 -10.41 21.42
N LYS A 83 3.28 -10.54 20.08
CA LYS A 83 4.52 -10.47 19.29
C LYS A 83 5.23 -9.13 19.50
N LEU A 84 4.51 -8.02 19.35
CA LEU A 84 5.04 -6.66 19.58
C LEU A 84 5.48 -6.46 21.04
N ASN A 85 4.69 -6.89 22.02
CA ASN A 85 5.06 -6.80 23.43
C ASN A 85 6.37 -7.54 23.73
N GLY A 86 6.53 -8.77 23.24
CA GLY A 86 7.77 -9.54 23.39
C GLY A 86 8.96 -8.86 22.74
N TRP A 87 8.80 -8.43 21.48
CA TRP A 87 9.87 -7.79 20.72
C TRP A 87 10.28 -6.43 21.31
N LEU A 88 9.33 -5.56 21.67
CA LEU A 88 9.59 -4.25 22.25
C LEU A 88 10.32 -4.35 23.60
N LYS A 89 9.94 -5.33 24.45
CA LYS A 89 10.65 -5.62 25.70
C LYS A 89 12.08 -6.08 25.47
N GLN A 90 12.28 -7.01 24.54
CA GLN A 90 13.59 -7.58 24.26
C GLN A 90 14.52 -6.57 23.56
N LYS A 91 14.04 -5.92 22.50
CA LYS A 91 14.85 -5.08 21.61
C LYS A 91 15.02 -3.67 22.14
N TRP A 92 13.96 -3.09 22.71
CA TRP A 92 13.92 -1.67 23.12
C TRP A 92 13.76 -1.47 24.63
N SER A 93 13.86 -2.54 25.43
CA SER A 93 13.66 -2.50 26.89
C SER A 93 12.36 -1.79 27.28
N ALA A 94 11.32 -1.91 26.44
CA ALA A 94 10.08 -1.19 26.63
C ALA A 94 9.24 -1.84 27.74
N SER A 95 8.51 -1.02 28.48
CA SER A 95 7.52 -1.49 29.46
C SER A 95 6.13 -1.12 28.99
N GLN A 96 5.21 -2.09 28.96
CA GLN A 96 3.80 -1.80 28.70
C GLN A 96 3.25 -0.99 29.87
N ILE A 97 2.54 0.10 29.55
CA ILE A 97 1.88 0.96 30.52
C ILE A 97 0.38 0.98 30.25
N GLN A 98 -0.41 1.46 31.22
CA GLN A 98 -1.85 1.57 31.04
C GLN A 98 -2.16 2.55 29.89
N ALA A 99 -2.83 2.06 28.85
CA ALA A 99 -3.38 2.87 27.78
C ALA A 99 -4.74 3.44 28.21
N ASP A 100 -5.03 4.68 27.82
CA ASP A 100 -6.40 5.19 27.79
C ASP A 100 -7.08 4.61 26.54
N PRO A 101 -8.17 3.83 26.68
CA PRO A 101 -8.87 3.25 25.53
C PRO A 101 -9.45 4.28 24.57
N GLN A 102 -9.64 5.55 24.95
CA GLN A 102 -10.06 6.62 24.03
C GLN A 102 -8.90 7.17 23.20
N TYR A 103 -7.67 6.87 23.63
CA TYR A 103 -6.43 7.40 23.08
C TYR A 103 -5.73 6.41 22.16
N CYS A 104 -5.42 5.20 22.66
CA CYS A 104 -4.80 4.13 21.88
C CYS A 104 -5.17 2.74 22.42
N ASP A 105 -4.88 1.68 21.66
CA ASP A 105 -5.21 0.31 22.06
C ASP A 105 -4.12 -0.33 22.94
N LEU A 106 -2.84 -0.07 22.66
CA LEU A 106 -1.72 -0.38 23.56
C LEU A 106 -0.73 0.79 23.65
N LYS A 107 -0.08 0.92 24.81
CA LYS A 107 0.94 1.94 25.06
C LYS A 107 2.14 1.34 25.77
N PHE A 108 3.33 1.75 25.33
CA PHE A 108 4.60 1.34 25.93
C PHE A 108 5.47 2.56 26.21
N SER A 109 6.26 2.51 27.27
CA SER A 109 7.34 3.45 27.54
C SER A 109 8.70 2.82 27.23
N THR A 110 9.63 3.61 26.69
CA THR A 110 10.98 3.14 26.33
C THR A 110 11.98 4.30 26.37
N SER A 111 13.25 3.98 26.65
CA SER A 111 14.40 4.90 26.54
C SER A 111 15.20 4.71 25.24
N SER A 112 14.69 3.90 24.30
CA SER A 112 15.40 3.56 23.06
C SER A 112 15.47 4.68 22.02
N PHE A 113 14.62 5.71 22.17
CA PHE A 113 14.63 6.90 21.34
C PHE A 113 15.62 7.92 21.91
N LYS A 114 16.62 8.27 21.10
CA LYS A 114 17.74 9.10 21.51
C LYS A 114 17.88 10.29 20.57
N SER A 115 18.34 11.40 21.12
CA SER A 115 18.71 12.61 20.39
C SER A 115 20.07 13.10 20.85
N ARG A 116 20.73 13.92 20.03
CA ARG A 116 21.96 14.63 20.42
C ARG A 116 22.14 15.91 19.62
N GLY A 117 22.96 16.80 20.17
CA GLY A 117 23.23 18.10 19.57
C GLY A 117 22.00 19.02 19.53
N SER A 118 22.16 20.17 18.86
CA SER A 118 21.11 21.20 18.69
C SER A 118 20.48 21.18 17.29
N GLU A 119 20.87 20.22 16.45
CA GLU A 119 20.50 20.13 15.03
C GLU A 119 19.38 19.12 14.75
N GLY A 120 18.77 18.58 15.81
CA GLY A 120 17.70 17.58 15.70
C GLY A 120 18.18 16.20 15.24
N GLU A 121 19.47 15.88 15.46
CA GLU A 121 20.02 14.54 15.25
C GLU A 121 19.45 13.55 16.28
N ASN A 122 19.06 12.37 15.79
CA ASN A 122 18.32 11.37 16.55
C ASN A 122 18.39 10.01 15.84
N ASN A 123 17.93 8.95 16.49
CA ASN A 123 17.92 7.59 15.94
C ASN A 123 16.54 7.10 15.48
N MET A 124 15.56 7.98 15.24
CA MET A 124 14.19 7.57 14.87
C MET A 124 14.13 6.86 13.53
N GLY A 125 14.95 7.27 12.55
CA GLY A 125 15.07 6.56 11.27
C GLY A 125 15.50 5.11 11.45
N LEU A 126 16.60 4.89 12.19
CA LEU A 126 17.10 3.56 12.53
C LEU A 126 16.06 2.72 13.28
N ARG A 127 15.41 3.29 14.32
CA ARG A 127 14.36 2.59 15.09
C ARG A 127 13.14 2.25 14.25
N SER A 128 12.77 3.13 13.31
CA SER A 128 11.69 2.86 12.38
C SER A 128 12.03 1.65 11.49
N MET A 129 13.26 1.56 11.00
CA MET A 129 13.68 0.42 10.16
C MET A 129 13.70 -0.90 10.95
N GLU A 130 14.23 -0.91 12.18
CA GLU A 130 14.20 -2.12 13.03
C GLU A 130 12.77 -2.65 13.25
N LEU A 131 11.80 -1.74 13.46
CA LEU A 131 10.40 -2.12 13.61
C LEU A 131 9.80 -2.61 12.29
N VAL A 132 10.13 -1.97 11.17
CA VAL A 132 9.68 -2.40 9.84
C VAL A 132 10.18 -3.81 9.53
N ASP A 133 11.44 -4.12 9.82
CA ASP A 133 12.00 -5.46 9.61
C ASP A 133 11.29 -6.50 10.48
N PHE A 134 11.02 -6.18 11.74
CA PHE A 134 10.24 -7.07 12.62
C PHE A 134 8.84 -7.34 12.07
N MET A 135 8.10 -6.28 11.72
CA MET A 135 6.73 -6.40 11.23
C MET A 135 6.67 -7.16 9.91
N THR A 136 7.56 -6.88 8.98
CA THR A 136 7.55 -7.48 7.64
C THR A 136 8.14 -8.88 7.66
N GLN A 137 9.36 -9.06 8.16
CA GLN A 137 10.10 -10.32 8.04
C GLN A 137 9.68 -11.37 9.08
N GLN A 138 9.24 -10.95 10.27
CA GLN A 138 8.91 -11.89 11.37
C GLN A 138 7.39 -12.03 11.58
N CYS A 139 6.61 -11.00 11.23
CA CYS A 139 5.17 -11.02 11.44
C CYS A 139 4.35 -11.16 10.14
N SER A 140 4.95 -10.99 8.96
CA SER A 140 4.26 -10.97 7.65
C SER A 140 3.30 -9.79 7.45
N TRP A 141 3.56 -8.66 8.09
CA TRP A 141 2.76 -7.44 7.92
C TRP A 141 3.42 -6.50 6.91
N THR A 142 2.70 -6.15 5.85
CA THR A 142 3.21 -5.25 4.80
C THR A 142 3.15 -3.81 5.25
N LEU A 143 4.26 -3.06 5.09
CA LEU A 143 4.30 -1.62 5.33
C LEU A 143 3.51 -0.87 4.24
N ILE A 144 2.50 -0.09 4.64
CA ILE A 144 1.69 0.75 3.74
C ILE A 144 2.18 2.19 3.77
N THR A 145 2.45 2.73 4.97
CA THR A 145 2.97 4.09 5.10
C THR A 145 3.90 4.21 6.30
N CYS A 146 4.84 5.13 6.20
CA CYS A 146 5.62 5.63 7.29
C CYS A 146 5.73 7.14 7.12
N ASN A 147 5.05 7.86 8.00
CA ASN A 147 4.94 9.29 8.00
C ASN A 147 5.74 9.87 9.16
N GLY A 148 6.67 10.78 8.88
CA GLY A 148 7.39 11.55 9.88
C GLY A 148 6.65 12.84 10.23
N GLY A 149 6.76 13.26 11.48
CA GLY A 149 6.26 14.54 11.95
C GLY A 149 7.18 15.14 13.01
N ASN A 150 7.25 16.46 13.05
CA ASN A 150 8.01 17.20 14.06
C ASN A 150 7.05 18.05 14.92
N PHE A 151 7.30 18.13 16.22
CA PHE A 151 6.51 18.91 17.17
C PHE A 151 7.40 19.48 18.28
N GLY A 152 6.81 20.22 19.21
CA GLY A 152 7.54 20.99 20.21
C GLY A 152 7.86 22.39 19.70
N LEU A 153 8.25 23.29 20.61
CA LEU A 153 8.39 24.73 20.35
C LEU A 153 9.37 25.06 19.19
N LEU A 154 10.28 24.13 18.89
CA LEU A 154 11.29 24.26 17.85
C LEU A 154 11.13 23.23 16.73
N GLY A 155 10.11 22.38 16.79
CA GLY A 155 10.02 21.17 15.97
C GLY A 155 11.15 20.17 16.29
N ASP A 156 11.70 20.23 17.50
CA ASP A 156 12.85 19.45 17.94
C ASP A 156 12.48 18.03 18.39
N LYS A 157 11.19 17.75 18.56
CA LYS A 157 10.66 16.43 18.91
C LYS A 157 10.08 15.76 17.70
N ARG A 158 10.41 14.49 17.52
CA ARG A 158 9.97 13.69 16.38
C ARG A 158 8.91 12.69 16.75
N GLU A 159 8.09 12.38 15.76
CA GLU A 159 7.19 11.24 15.77
C GLU A 159 7.18 10.56 14.40
N GLN A 160 6.89 9.27 14.40
CA GLN A 160 6.78 8.42 13.21
C GLN A 160 5.49 7.63 13.31
N GLN A 161 4.61 7.74 12.32
CA GLN A 161 3.41 6.92 12.20
C GLN A 161 3.65 5.86 11.13
N LEU A 162 3.67 4.59 11.52
CA LEU A 162 3.81 3.47 10.62
C LEU A 162 2.48 2.74 10.52
N VAL A 163 1.97 2.55 9.30
CA VAL A 163 0.75 1.80 9.05
C VAL A 163 1.09 0.53 8.32
N PHE A 164 0.66 -0.59 8.89
CA PHE A 164 0.86 -1.92 8.38
C PHE A 164 -0.47 -2.57 8.02
N ARG A 165 -0.42 -3.44 7.02
CA ARG A 165 -1.52 -4.30 6.61
C ARG A 165 -1.18 -5.75 6.96
N CYS A 166 -2.11 -6.44 7.60
CA CYS A 166 -1.98 -7.87 7.87
C CYS A 166 -2.23 -8.62 6.57
N ASP A 167 -1.16 -9.11 5.98
CA ASP A 167 -1.24 -9.96 4.81
C ASP A 167 -0.81 -11.39 5.21
N ASP A 168 -1.37 -12.40 4.55
CA ASP A 168 -0.95 -13.81 4.77
C ASP A 168 0.51 -14.06 4.36
N HIS A 169 1.09 -13.14 3.59
CA HIS A 169 2.51 -12.98 3.29
C HIS A 169 2.82 -11.50 3.10
N VAL A 170 4.06 -11.05 3.28
CA VAL A 170 4.42 -9.69 2.86
C VAL A 170 4.17 -9.57 1.35
N GLN A 171 3.20 -8.75 0.96
CA GLN A 171 2.82 -8.63 -0.45
C GLN A 171 3.99 -8.09 -1.25
N HIS A 172 4.69 -7.09 -0.75
CA HIS A 172 5.89 -6.54 -1.38
C HIS A 172 6.85 -6.03 -0.32
N GLY A 173 8.14 -6.13 -0.63
CA GLY A 173 9.12 -5.34 0.08
C GLY A 173 9.56 -5.88 1.42
N GLU A 174 9.98 -7.13 1.52
CA GLU A 174 10.55 -7.65 2.77
C GLU A 174 11.82 -6.89 3.21
N HIS A 175 12.52 -6.29 2.24
CA HIS A 175 13.74 -5.51 2.45
C HIS A 175 13.49 -4.03 2.20
N HIS A 176 13.94 -3.18 3.12
CA HIS A 176 13.73 -1.75 3.06
C HIS A 176 15.01 -0.97 3.35
N VAL A 177 15.22 0.11 2.59
CA VAL A 177 16.29 1.07 2.85
C VAL A 177 15.67 2.45 3.01
N MET A 178 16.09 3.19 4.03
CA MET A 178 15.71 4.60 4.21
C MET A 178 16.94 5.48 4.02
N VAL A 179 16.78 6.55 3.23
CA VAL A 179 17.75 7.64 3.12
C VAL A 179 17.08 8.91 3.64
N GLU A 180 17.75 9.61 4.53
CA GLU A 180 17.32 10.90 5.05
C GLU A 180 18.24 12.00 4.51
N PHE A 181 17.70 12.85 3.64
CA PHE A 181 18.36 14.08 3.24
C PHE A 181 18.15 15.13 4.32
N ARG A 182 19.22 15.73 4.81
CA ARG A 182 19.18 16.82 5.79
C ARG A 182 19.91 18.02 5.20
N ASP A 183 19.16 19.08 4.87
CA ASP A 183 19.70 20.25 4.15
C ASP A 183 20.76 21.04 4.94
N GLN A 184 20.96 20.68 6.22
CA GLN A 184 22.07 21.07 7.08
C GLN A 184 23.44 20.54 6.65
N GLY A 185 23.49 19.74 5.58
CA GLY A 185 24.73 19.26 5.01
C GLY A 185 25.03 17.79 5.31
N TYR A 186 24.00 16.99 5.58
CA TYR A 186 24.15 15.57 5.90
C TYR A 186 23.21 14.68 5.09
N ILE A 187 23.60 13.42 4.96
CA ILE A 187 22.77 12.32 4.47
C ILE A 187 22.92 11.18 5.46
N GLU A 188 21.80 10.59 5.90
CA GLU A 188 21.78 9.46 6.83
C GLU A 188 21.11 8.28 6.13
N VAL A 189 21.67 7.07 6.23
CA VAL A 189 21.13 5.86 5.60
C VAL A 189 20.88 4.79 6.66
N ASN A 190 19.71 4.16 6.61
CA ASN A 190 19.25 3.14 7.54
C ASN A 190 18.69 1.93 6.79
N GLY A 191 18.72 0.74 7.42
CA GLY A 191 18.21 -0.50 6.84
C GLY A 191 19.19 -1.18 5.88
N LEU A 192 20.50 -1.06 6.12
CA LEU A 192 21.52 -1.63 5.22
C LEU A 192 21.98 -3.03 5.59
N HIS A 193 21.55 -3.57 6.73
CA HIS A 193 22.00 -4.88 7.22
C HIS A 193 21.60 -6.03 6.28
N ASP A 194 20.44 -5.94 5.63
CA ASP A 194 19.90 -6.87 4.64
C ASP A 194 19.98 -6.36 3.18
N ALA A 195 20.56 -5.18 2.96
CA ALA A 195 20.73 -4.52 1.67
C ALA A 195 22.23 -4.34 1.29
N GLN A 196 23.04 -5.38 1.50
CA GLN A 196 24.49 -5.31 1.24
C GLN A 196 24.83 -5.06 -0.24
N ASP A 197 23.95 -5.49 -1.15
CA ASP A 197 24.07 -5.28 -2.59
C ASP A 197 24.03 -3.79 -2.99
N VAL A 198 23.25 -2.99 -2.28
CA VAL A 198 23.12 -1.54 -2.55
C VAL A 198 24.03 -0.68 -1.68
N LYS A 199 24.53 -1.21 -0.55
CA LYS A 199 25.39 -0.48 0.39
C LYS A 199 26.64 0.11 -0.28
N SER A 200 27.43 -0.70 -0.98
CA SER A 200 28.64 -0.23 -1.67
C SER A 200 28.31 0.73 -2.82
N ALA A 201 27.22 0.46 -3.53
CA ALA A 201 26.80 1.30 -4.64
C ALA A 201 26.34 2.69 -4.17
N LEU A 202 25.62 2.78 -3.05
CA LEU A 202 25.24 4.04 -2.43
C LEU A 202 26.47 4.83 -1.98
N ASP A 203 27.48 4.15 -1.46
CA ASP A 203 28.75 4.79 -1.09
C ASP A 203 29.39 5.45 -2.30
N ASP A 204 29.62 4.68 -3.37
CA ASP A 204 30.16 5.20 -4.63
C ASP A 204 29.33 6.35 -5.20
N TYR A 205 27.99 6.26 -5.12
CA TYR A 205 27.07 7.27 -5.61
C TYR A 205 27.24 8.61 -4.90
N TYR A 206 27.36 8.61 -3.57
CA TYR A 206 27.53 9.84 -2.81
C TYR A 206 28.96 10.39 -2.87
N ILE A 207 29.98 9.53 -2.82
CA ILE A 207 31.38 9.96 -2.95
C ILE A 207 31.62 10.65 -4.31
N ARG A 208 31.07 10.12 -5.41
CA ARG A 208 31.15 10.77 -6.74
C ARG A 208 30.48 12.13 -6.81
N GLN A 209 29.53 12.41 -5.93
CA GLN A 209 28.88 13.72 -5.79
C GLN A 209 29.63 14.66 -4.86
N GLY A 210 30.83 14.28 -4.40
CA GLY A 210 31.66 15.08 -3.51
C GLY A 210 31.27 14.99 -2.04
N CYS A 211 30.39 14.06 -1.67
CA CYS A 211 30.14 13.76 -0.26
C CYS A 211 31.36 13.07 0.36
N THR A 212 31.52 13.21 1.66
CA THR A 212 32.56 12.51 2.44
C THR A 212 31.92 11.73 3.58
N HIS A 213 32.54 10.61 3.95
CA HIS A 213 32.18 9.90 5.17
C HIS A 213 32.20 10.82 6.38
N TYR A 214 31.12 10.81 7.18
CA TYR A 214 31.06 11.61 8.40
C TYR A 214 32.03 11.04 9.44
N THR A 215 32.88 11.90 10.01
CA THR A 215 33.76 11.51 11.11
C THR A 215 33.06 11.78 12.44
N GLN A 216 32.88 10.71 13.22
CA GLN A 216 32.26 10.76 14.53
C GLN A 216 33.01 11.70 15.48
N GLY A 217 32.28 12.63 16.11
CA GLY A 217 32.84 13.51 17.14
C GLY A 217 33.19 12.76 18.42
N PHE A 218 34.13 13.31 19.22
CA PHE A 218 34.61 12.68 20.46
C PHE A 218 33.50 12.29 21.46
N PHE A 219 32.41 13.06 21.53
CA PHE A 219 31.30 12.83 22.46
C PHE A 219 30.20 11.92 21.91
N GLU A 220 30.28 11.54 20.64
CA GLU A 220 29.35 10.62 20.02
C GLU A 220 29.75 9.21 20.44
N LYS A 221 28.88 8.51 21.18
CA LYS A 221 29.20 7.15 21.70
C LYS A 221 28.65 6.02 20.85
N GLU A 222 27.58 6.28 20.11
CA GLU A 222 26.91 5.29 19.26
C GLU A 222 26.45 5.95 17.95
N PRO A 223 26.40 5.20 16.84
CA PRO A 223 25.81 5.68 15.60
C PRO A 223 24.28 5.74 15.72
N TYR A 224 23.67 6.74 15.08
CA TYR A 224 22.21 6.89 14.98
C TYR A 224 21.65 6.46 13.61
N CYS A 225 22.52 6.02 12.70
CA CYS A 225 22.20 5.45 11.40
C CYS A 225 23.30 4.49 10.94
N ASP A 226 23.06 3.69 9.89
CA ASP A 226 24.02 2.71 9.38
C ASP A 226 25.19 3.37 8.63
N LEU A 227 24.90 4.41 7.84
CA LEU A 227 25.90 5.24 7.17
C LEU A 227 25.51 6.72 7.28
N LYS A 228 26.51 7.57 7.43
CA LYS A 228 26.35 9.03 7.48
C LYS A 228 27.37 9.72 6.60
N TYR A 229 26.89 10.64 5.77
CA TYR A 229 27.71 11.44 4.87
C TYR A 229 27.60 12.92 5.21
N LYS A 230 28.69 13.64 5.02
CA LYS A 230 28.71 15.11 4.93
C LYS A 230 28.66 15.51 3.46
N THR A 231 27.77 16.44 3.11
CA THR A 231 27.58 16.89 1.73
C THR A 231 28.44 18.11 1.42
N PRO A 232 28.83 18.34 0.16
CA PRO A 232 29.46 19.59 -0.25
C PRO A 232 28.48 20.76 -0.18
N GLY A 233 29.00 22.00 -0.09
CA GLY A 233 28.18 23.20 0.15
C GLY A 233 27.15 23.53 -0.93
N ASN A 234 27.31 23.00 -2.15
CA ASN A 234 26.38 23.16 -3.27
C ASN A 234 25.44 21.96 -3.49
N PHE A 235 25.47 20.97 -2.59
CA PHE A 235 24.63 19.77 -2.72
C PHE A 235 23.14 20.11 -2.57
N TYR A 236 22.82 20.87 -1.53
CA TYR A 236 21.49 21.39 -1.25
C TYR A 236 21.36 22.83 -1.74
N PHE A 237 20.27 23.12 -2.45
CA PHE A 237 19.85 24.48 -2.76
C PHE A 237 18.92 24.98 -1.66
N ARG A 238 19.08 26.24 -1.24
CA ARG A 238 18.18 26.88 -0.26
C ARG A 238 17.97 28.35 -0.60
N SER A 239 16.71 28.77 -0.63
CA SER A 239 16.32 30.19 -0.69
C SER A 239 14.99 30.40 0.05
N GLY A 240 15.05 30.92 1.28
CA GLY A 240 13.90 30.93 2.18
C GLY A 240 13.40 29.52 2.45
N SER A 241 12.11 29.26 2.22
CA SER A 241 11.51 27.91 2.32
C SER A 241 11.74 27.03 1.08
N THR A 242 12.27 27.59 -0.01
CA THR A 242 12.57 26.87 -1.26
C THR A 242 13.78 25.96 -1.11
N ASN A 243 13.75 24.78 -1.73
CA ASN A 243 14.83 23.79 -1.68
C ASN A 243 14.82 22.85 -2.91
N ASN A 244 15.86 22.02 -3.08
CA ASN A 244 15.96 21.02 -4.16
C ASN A 244 15.78 19.56 -3.67
N LEU A 245 15.14 19.33 -2.53
CA LEU A 245 15.01 17.96 -1.97
C LEU A 245 14.13 17.05 -2.83
N GLY A 246 13.10 17.59 -3.50
CA GLY A 246 12.32 16.85 -4.48
C GLY A 246 13.16 16.34 -5.65
N LYS A 247 14.01 17.22 -6.20
CA LYS A 247 14.97 16.84 -7.26
C LYS A 247 15.96 15.78 -6.79
N ARG A 248 16.57 15.96 -5.61
CA ARG A 248 17.48 14.95 -5.01
C ARG A 248 16.80 13.60 -4.77
N THR A 249 15.51 13.62 -4.40
CA THR A 249 14.70 12.41 -4.25
C THR A 249 14.52 11.70 -5.58
N THR A 250 14.17 12.41 -6.66
CA THR A 250 14.02 11.79 -7.98
C THR A 250 15.34 11.24 -8.54
N GLU A 251 16.46 11.94 -8.33
CA GLU A 251 17.80 11.49 -8.74
C GLU A 251 18.20 10.20 -8.02
N LEU A 252 18.03 10.17 -6.69
CA LEU A 252 18.28 8.98 -5.89
C LEU A 252 17.35 7.83 -6.29
N ALA A 253 16.07 8.11 -6.53
CA ALA A 253 15.12 7.08 -6.92
C ALA A 253 15.45 6.45 -8.27
N HIS A 254 15.92 7.24 -9.24
CA HIS A 254 16.43 6.71 -10.51
C HIS A 254 17.68 5.82 -10.29
N PHE A 255 18.62 6.26 -9.47
CA PHE A 255 19.82 5.49 -9.14
C PHE A 255 19.50 4.13 -8.48
N MET A 256 18.58 4.14 -7.51
CA MET A 256 18.11 2.96 -6.78
C MET A 256 17.30 2.03 -7.69
N GLY A 257 16.44 2.59 -8.55
CA GLY A 257 15.62 1.84 -9.50
C GLY A 257 16.46 0.96 -10.43
N ASN A 258 17.56 1.50 -10.97
CA ASN A 258 18.52 0.76 -11.81
C ASN A 258 19.21 -0.42 -11.09
N ARG A 259 18.98 -0.59 -9.79
CA ARG A 259 19.54 -1.66 -8.94
C ARG A 259 18.45 -2.54 -8.31
N GLY A 260 17.22 -2.48 -8.83
CA GLY A 260 16.12 -3.29 -8.33
C GLY A 260 15.49 -2.75 -7.03
N TRP A 261 15.68 -1.46 -6.71
CA TRP A 261 15.08 -0.83 -5.53
C TRP A 261 14.06 0.23 -5.94
N LYS A 262 12.80 0.03 -5.58
CA LYS A 262 11.69 0.91 -5.90
C LYS A 262 11.48 1.97 -4.83
N LEU A 263 11.27 3.20 -5.25
CA LEU A 263 10.73 4.23 -4.37
C LEU A 263 9.34 3.80 -3.86
N MET A 264 9.17 3.77 -2.55
CA MET A 264 7.94 3.36 -1.88
C MET A 264 7.26 4.54 -1.21
N LEU A 265 8.00 5.31 -0.41
CA LEU A 265 7.49 6.45 0.34
C LEU A 265 8.50 7.59 0.32
N CYS A 266 7.99 8.81 0.44
CA CYS A 266 8.79 9.99 0.67
C CYS A 266 8.03 10.94 1.59
N ASN A 267 8.69 11.44 2.62
CA ASN A 267 8.11 12.37 3.58
C ASN A 267 9.06 13.54 3.81
N GLY A 268 8.53 14.77 3.72
CA GLY A 268 9.24 15.99 4.04
C GLY A 268 8.99 16.43 5.48
N GLY A 269 10.04 16.90 6.15
CA GLY A 269 9.98 17.50 7.49
C GLY A 269 10.68 18.85 7.56
N SER A 270 10.52 19.53 8.68
CA SER A 270 11.28 20.75 8.98
C SER A 270 11.53 20.96 10.47
N VAL A 271 12.68 21.55 10.80
CA VAL A 271 13.08 21.89 12.16
C VAL A 271 13.46 23.36 12.20
N THR A 272 13.02 24.09 13.21
CA THR A 272 13.38 25.51 13.39
C THR A 272 14.56 25.62 14.35
N GLY A 273 15.68 26.17 13.87
CA GLY A 273 16.87 26.36 14.71
C GLY A 273 16.67 27.38 15.84
N GLN A 274 17.32 27.15 16.99
CA GLN A 274 17.48 28.19 18.02
C GLN A 274 18.51 29.22 17.55
N SER A 275 18.09 30.39 17.10
CA SER A 275 18.99 31.55 17.21
C SER A 275 18.21 32.84 17.42
N GLY A 276 18.69 33.62 18.39
CA GLY A 276 18.05 34.83 18.87
C GLY A 276 18.04 35.95 17.83
N ASN A 277 16.98 36.76 17.89
CA ASN A 277 16.85 38.13 17.37
C ASN A 277 17.21 38.45 15.90
N SER A 278 17.74 37.53 15.10
CA SER A 278 18.21 37.83 13.73
C SER A 278 17.40 37.09 12.65
N HIS A 279 16.83 37.91 11.77
CA HIS A 279 16.01 37.68 10.57
C HIS A 279 14.94 36.55 10.53
N PRO A 280 13.65 36.91 10.31
CA PRO A 280 12.56 35.94 10.17
C PRO A 280 12.70 35.11 8.88
N GLY A 281 12.61 33.77 8.96
CA GLY A 281 12.60 32.85 7.81
C GLY A 281 13.94 32.17 7.44
N CYS A 282 15.07 32.57 8.01
CA CYS A 282 16.39 32.04 7.64
C CYS A 282 16.87 30.80 8.42
N HIS A 283 16.11 30.30 9.40
CA HIS A 283 16.56 29.23 10.31
C HIS A 283 15.75 27.92 10.21
N VAL A 284 14.91 27.78 9.18
CA VAL A 284 14.16 26.53 8.95
C VAL A 284 15.04 25.55 8.19
N LYS A 285 15.41 24.47 8.87
CA LYS A 285 16.17 23.33 8.37
C LYS A 285 15.21 22.32 7.77
N ARG A 286 15.43 21.90 6.54
CA ARG A 286 14.59 20.92 5.84
C ARG A 286 15.18 19.53 5.93
N GLU A 287 14.29 18.57 5.88
CA GLU A 287 14.66 17.17 5.78
C GLU A 287 13.66 16.41 4.91
N GLN A 288 14.13 15.31 4.33
CA GLN A 288 13.33 14.44 3.49
C GLN A 288 13.73 13.00 3.72
N GLN A 289 12.82 12.20 4.25
CA GLN A 289 12.97 10.76 4.39
C GLN A 289 12.46 10.08 3.14
N VAL A 290 13.32 9.33 2.47
CA VAL A 290 13.05 8.61 1.23
C VAL A 290 13.22 7.13 1.50
N LYS A 291 12.15 6.36 1.29
CA LYS A 291 12.14 4.92 1.58
C LYS A 291 12.05 4.13 0.29
N PHE A 292 12.93 3.15 0.19
CA PHE A 292 13.02 2.20 -0.90
C PHE A 292 12.63 0.82 -0.41
N THR A 293 12.10 0.05 -1.34
CA THR A 293 11.83 -1.35 -1.12
C THR A 293 12.32 -2.17 -2.30
N ARG A 294 12.75 -3.41 -2.04
CA ARG A 294 13.28 -4.25 -3.11
C ARG A 294 12.17 -4.67 -4.07
N ALA A 295 12.40 -4.48 -5.36
CA ALA A 295 11.49 -4.93 -6.41
C ALA A 295 11.47 -6.45 -6.49
N ARG A 296 10.34 -6.99 -6.93
CA ARG A 296 10.20 -8.43 -7.09
C ARG A 296 10.93 -8.93 -8.33
N PRO A 297 11.27 -10.23 -8.39
CA PRO A 297 11.76 -10.83 -9.63
C PRO A 297 10.79 -10.56 -10.79
N GLY A 298 11.29 -9.95 -11.87
CA GLY A 298 10.49 -9.60 -13.06
C GLY A 298 9.73 -8.27 -12.97
N GLU A 299 9.72 -7.61 -11.81
CA GLU A 299 9.08 -6.30 -11.66
C GLU A 299 10.07 -5.17 -12.00
N PRO A 300 9.69 -4.22 -12.88
CA PRO A 300 10.57 -3.10 -13.23
C PRO A 300 10.66 -2.09 -12.09
N ALA A 301 11.87 -1.83 -11.61
CA ALA A 301 12.16 -0.91 -10.51
C ALA A 301 12.52 0.51 -10.96
N ASP A 302 12.92 0.64 -12.22
CA ASP A 302 13.53 1.79 -12.86
C ASP A 302 12.57 2.60 -13.74
N LEU A 303 11.27 2.27 -13.71
CA LEU A 303 10.25 3.01 -14.45
C LEU A 303 10.30 4.51 -14.11
N PRO A 304 10.15 5.41 -15.10
CA PRO A 304 10.22 6.85 -14.90
C PRO A 304 9.29 7.34 -13.78
N LEU A 305 9.82 8.26 -12.96
CA LEU A 305 9.07 8.91 -11.88
C LEU A 305 8.91 10.40 -12.21
N LEU A 306 7.72 10.93 -11.95
CA LEU A 306 7.43 12.36 -12.01
C LEU A 306 6.95 12.82 -10.64
N MET A 307 7.68 13.73 -10.02
CA MET A 307 7.30 14.36 -8.77
C MET A 307 6.67 15.72 -9.05
N ILE A 308 5.47 15.95 -8.52
CA ILE A 308 4.74 17.21 -8.58
C ILE A 308 4.53 17.69 -7.15
N GLU A 309 5.04 18.88 -6.84
CA GLU A 309 4.94 19.47 -5.50
C GLU A 309 4.11 20.75 -5.56
N MET A 310 2.95 20.73 -4.91
CA MET A 310 2.17 21.94 -4.67
C MET A 310 2.68 22.61 -3.40
N ARG A 311 2.81 23.93 -3.39
CA ARG A 311 3.30 24.66 -2.22
C ARG A 311 2.69 26.04 -2.11
N THR A 312 2.61 26.53 -0.87
CA THR A 312 2.38 27.93 -0.55
C THR A 312 3.54 28.46 0.26
N VAL A 313 4.10 29.59 -0.15
CA VAL A 313 5.21 30.27 0.52
C VAL A 313 4.66 31.52 1.19
N PRO A 314 4.66 31.60 2.53
CA PRO A 314 4.31 32.82 3.23
C PRO A 314 5.17 34.02 2.78
N THR A 315 4.54 35.17 2.52
CA THR A 315 5.22 36.43 2.16
C THR A 315 5.06 37.50 3.22
N HIS A 316 3.98 37.44 4.01
CA HIS A 316 3.70 38.27 5.18
C HIS A 316 2.61 37.59 6.03
N LEU A 317 2.18 38.21 7.15
CA LEU A 317 1.31 37.60 8.17
C LEU A 317 0.06 36.89 7.64
N VAL A 318 -0.56 37.42 6.59
CA VAL A 318 -1.81 36.88 6.03
C VAL A 318 -1.71 36.58 4.53
N GLY A 319 -0.52 36.67 3.95
CA GLY A 319 -0.32 36.51 2.51
C GLY A 319 0.76 35.50 2.16
N TYR A 320 0.57 34.85 1.03
CA TYR A 320 1.42 33.78 0.52
C TYR A 320 1.37 33.76 -1.00
N GLN A 321 2.37 33.12 -1.61
CA GLN A 321 2.41 32.81 -3.04
C GLN A 321 2.29 31.31 -3.23
N GLY A 322 1.50 30.89 -4.23
CA GLY A 322 1.35 29.49 -4.60
C GLY A 322 2.29 29.09 -5.72
N PHE A 323 2.88 27.90 -5.63
CA PHE A 323 3.71 27.33 -6.68
C PHE A 323 3.43 25.85 -6.89
N ILE A 324 3.75 25.37 -8.09
CA ILE A 324 3.75 23.96 -8.47
C ILE A 324 5.11 23.66 -9.08
N GLU A 325 5.88 22.79 -8.42
CA GLU A 325 7.19 22.34 -8.87
C GLU A 325 7.06 20.97 -9.53
N VAL A 326 7.78 20.76 -10.63
CA VAL A 326 7.80 19.48 -11.35
C VAL A 326 9.25 19.02 -11.47
N ASN A 327 9.50 17.76 -11.10
CA ASN A 327 10.80 17.09 -11.17
C ASN A 327 10.64 15.72 -11.83
N GLY A 328 11.55 15.37 -12.75
CA GLY A 328 11.56 14.09 -13.46
C GLY A 328 11.48 14.24 -14.98
N PRO A 329 11.74 13.16 -15.74
CA PRO A 329 11.84 13.23 -17.20
C PRO A 329 10.50 13.54 -17.88
N ASN A 330 10.55 14.21 -19.04
CA ASN A 330 9.38 14.37 -19.93
C ASN A 330 9.05 13.05 -20.65
N THR A 331 8.60 12.06 -19.88
CA THR A 331 8.13 10.79 -20.41
C THR A 331 6.76 11.00 -21.05
N ASN A 332 6.50 10.34 -22.18
CA ASN A 332 5.20 10.33 -22.88
C ASN A 332 4.52 11.71 -23.14
N GLY A 333 5.32 12.78 -23.25
CA GLY A 333 4.83 14.15 -23.45
C GLY A 333 4.06 14.69 -22.24
N ILE A 334 4.41 14.25 -21.03
CA ILE A 334 3.69 14.62 -19.82
C ILE A 334 3.82 16.11 -19.48
N TYR A 335 4.91 16.78 -19.86
CA TYR A 335 5.09 18.20 -19.58
C TYR A 335 4.07 19.06 -20.33
N GLU A 336 3.80 18.74 -21.59
CA GLU A 336 2.81 19.42 -22.42
C GLU A 336 1.40 19.18 -21.88
N LYS A 337 1.06 17.91 -21.59
CA LYS A 337 -0.25 17.51 -21.05
C LYS A 337 -0.52 18.16 -19.69
N LEU A 338 0.43 18.04 -18.76
CA LEU A 338 0.35 18.62 -17.43
C LEU A 338 0.30 20.14 -17.50
N GLY A 339 1.15 20.77 -18.32
CA GLY A 339 1.17 22.22 -18.47
C GLY A 339 -0.16 22.78 -18.96
N GLN A 340 -0.82 22.13 -19.93
CA GLN A 340 -2.17 22.50 -20.39
C GLN A 340 -3.20 22.37 -19.26
N TYR A 341 -3.20 21.24 -18.55
CA TYR A 341 -4.11 20.99 -17.43
C TYR A 341 -3.93 22.00 -16.29
N LEU A 342 -2.69 22.30 -15.89
CA LEU A 342 -2.38 23.24 -14.82
C LEU A 342 -2.83 24.66 -15.17
N GLN A 343 -2.63 25.11 -16.42
CA GLN A 343 -3.12 26.41 -16.88
C GLN A 343 -4.65 26.50 -16.85
N GLN A 344 -5.34 25.47 -17.33
CA GLN A 344 -6.81 25.46 -17.44
C GLN A 344 -7.51 25.25 -16.09
N THR A 345 -7.01 24.34 -15.26
CA THR A 345 -7.70 23.85 -14.06
C THR A 345 -7.16 24.46 -12.77
N MET A 346 -5.87 24.80 -12.75
CA MET A 346 -5.17 25.33 -11.57
C MET A 346 -4.70 26.77 -11.76
N LEU A 347 -5.15 27.44 -12.83
CA LEU A 347 -4.81 28.82 -13.19
C LEU A 347 -3.32 29.11 -13.06
N ALA A 348 -2.50 28.11 -13.42
CA ALA A 348 -1.07 28.16 -13.20
C ALA A 348 -0.38 28.87 -14.37
N SER A 349 0.58 29.74 -14.08
CA SER A 349 1.39 30.43 -15.08
C SER A 349 2.79 29.82 -15.13
N PRO A 350 3.31 29.43 -16.31
CA PRO A 350 4.65 28.84 -16.41
C PRO A 350 5.73 29.86 -16.05
N MET A 351 6.68 29.45 -15.22
CA MET A 351 7.86 30.23 -14.84
C MET A 351 9.16 29.64 -15.40
N GLY A 352 9.10 28.43 -15.96
CA GLY A 352 10.23 27.74 -16.58
C GLY A 352 11.14 27.01 -15.58
N PRO A 353 12.25 26.44 -16.06
CA PRO A 353 13.21 25.70 -15.23
C PRO A 353 13.85 26.57 -14.15
N GLN A 354 14.17 25.96 -13.00
CA GLN A 354 14.83 26.62 -11.87
C GLN A 354 16.07 25.83 -11.43
N PRO A 355 17.00 26.43 -10.66
CA PRO A 355 18.15 25.68 -10.12
C PRO A 355 17.77 24.52 -9.19
N TYR A 356 16.54 24.51 -8.66
CA TYR A 356 16.07 23.56 -7.66
C TYR A 356 14.94 22.63 -8.12
N CYS A 357 14.33 22.92 -9.28
CA CYS A 357 13.32 22.04 -9.89
C CYS A 357 13.39 22.10 -11.42
N ASP A 358 12.94 21.04 -12.09
CA ASP A 358 13.03 20.94 -13.56
C ASP A 358 12.05 21.89 -14.27
N PHE A 359 10.90 22.17 -13.65
CA PHE A 359 9.97 23.19 -14.12
C PHE A 359 9.13 23.77 -12.99
N LEU A 360 8.93 25.09 -13.01
CA LEU A 360 8.12 25.82 -12.02
C LEU A 360 6.89 26.46 -12.67
N TYR A 361 5.77 26.41 -11.96
CA TYR A 361 4.58 27.22 -12.22
C TYR A 361 4.21 28.06 -10.99
N GLY A 362 3.80 29.30 -11.21
CA GLY A 362 3.11 30.11 -10.20
C GLY A 362 1.61 29.83 -10.25
N SER A 363 0.91 29.81 -9.12
CA SER A 363 -0.53 29.53 -9.10
C SER A 363 -1.26 30.26 -7.98
N ASP A 364 -2.38 30.88 -8.35
CA ASP A 364 -3.24 31.63 -7.44
C ASP A 364 -4.49 30.85 -7.01
N VAL A 365 -4.52 29.52 -7.16
CA VAL A 365 -5.71 28.73 -6.75
C VAL A 365 -5.64 28.19 -5.34
N PHE A 366 -4.46 28.13 -4.73
CA PHE A 366 -4.30 27.61 -3.38
C PHE A 366 -4.90 28.57 -2.36
N ARG A 367 -5.65 28.02 -1.40
CA ARG A 367 -6.33 28.76 -0.34
C ARG A 367 -5.94 28.18 1.00
N LEU A 368 -5.46 29.05 1.88
CA LEU A 368 -5.23 28.81 3.30
C LEU A 368 -6.15 29.72 4.11
N LYS A 369 -6.75 29.17 5.16
CA LYS A 369 -7.52 29.91 6.16
C LYS A 369 -6.82 29.86 7.51
N GLU A 370 -7.19 30.79 8.37
CA GLU A 370 -6.79 30.76 9.78
C GLU A 370 -7.67 29.77 10.56
N CYS A 371 -7.08 29.08 11.54
CA CYS A 371 -7.83 28.19 12.43
C CYS A 371 -8.69 28.98 13.44
N SER A 372 -8.29 30.21 13.76
CA SER A 372 -8.96 31.08 14.73
C SER A 372 -8.70 32.55 14.40
N THR A 373 -9.70 33.40 14.65
CA THR A 373 -9.57 34.85 14.56
C THR A 373 -9.14 35.49 15.89
N SER A 374 -8.99 34.70 16.95
CA SER A 374 -8.55 35.17 18.27
C SER A 374 -7.12 35.68 18.21
N SER A 375 -6.88 36.85 18.82
CA SER A 375 -5.53 37.40 18.97
C SER A 375 -4.61 36.50 19.80
N TYR A 376 -5.18 35.77 20.76
CA TYR A 376 -4.46 34.77 21.55
C TYR A 376 -3.99 33.62 20.66
N ASP A 377 -4.90 33.00 19.90
CA ASP A 377 -4.54 31.86 19.06
C ASP A 377 -3.55 32.25 17.96
N ARG A 378 -3.72 33.40 17.31
CA ARG A 378 -2.74 33.91 16.34
C ARG A 378 -1.37 34.14 16.96
N ARG A 379 -1.32 34.52 18.24
CA ARG A 379 -0.07 34.75 18.97
C ARG A 379 0.67 33.46 19.28
N TYR A 380 -0.05 32.42 19.67
CA TYR A 380 0.55 31.18 20.15
C TYR A 380 0.61 30.09 19.08
N ASN A 381 -0.43 29.95 18.27
CA ASN A 381 -0.53 28.92 17.24
C ASN A 381 0.00 29.42 15.89
N GLY A 382 -0.04 30.73 15.61
CA GLY A 382 0.39 31.32 14.33
C GLY A 382 -0.78 31.61 13.38
N TYR A 383 -0.46 31.99 12.15
CA TYR A 383 -1.40 32.32 11.07
C TYR A 383 -1.46 31.22 10.00
N LEU A 384 -2.58 31.15 9.26
CA LEU A 384 -2.79 30.29 8.08
C LEU A 384 -2.65 28.77 8.32
N ASN A 385 -2.90 28.38 9.55
CA ASN A 385 -2.81 27.05 10.15
C ASN A 385 -4.18 26.35 10.25
N GLY A 386 -5.21 26.88 9.58
CA GLY A 386 -6.54 26.28 9.48
C GLY A 386 -6.75 25.50 8.18
N GLU A 387 -7.98 25.55 7.67
CA GLU A 387 -8.40 24.83 6.47
C GLU A 387 -7.54 25.19 5.24
N SER A 388 -7.30 24.19 4.39
CA SER A 388 -6.71 24.40 3.07
C SER A 388 -7.51 23.69 1.99
N ASN A 389 -7.31 24.07 0.72
CA ASN A 389 -7.87 23.37 -0.42
C ASN A 389 -6.88 22.41 -1.12
N PHE A 390 -5.77 22.07 -0.47
CA PHE A 390 -4.74 21.20 -1.03
C PHE A 390 -5.28 19.79 -1.34
N GLY A 391 -6.07 19.20 -0.44
CA GLY A 391 -6.69 17.89 -0.68
C GLY A 391 -7.57 17.86 -1.94
N ARG A 392 -8.28 18.95 -2.24
CA ARG A 392 -9.08 19.08 -3.47
C ARG A 392 -8.22 19.05 -4.73
N TYR A 393 -7.13 19.82 -4.76
CA TYR A 393 -6.25 19.86 -5.93
C TYR A 393 -5.36 18.63 -6.06
N CYS A 394 -4.99 18.02 -4.93
CA CYS A 394 -4.35 16.71 -4.88
C CYS A 394 -5.19 15.68 -5.62
N MET A 395 -6.48 15.55 -5.27
CA MET A 395 -7.37 14.59 -5.92
C MET A 395 -7.57 14.92 -7.41
N ARG A 396 -7.79 16.19 -7.77
CA ARG A 396 -7.93 16.57 -9.19
C ARG A 396 -6.69 16.24 -10.01
N LEU A 397 -5.50 16.43 -9.44
CA LEU A 397 -4.25 16.06 -10.10
C LEU A 397 -4.11 14.55 -10.21
N CYS A 398 -4.53 13.79 -9.20
CA CYS A 398 -4.64 12.33 -9.30
C CYS A 398 -5.59 11.92 -10.43
N ASP A 399 -6.82 12.45 -10.47
CA ASP A 399 -7.80 12.15 -11.52
C ASP A 399 -7.23 12.45 -12.92
N PHE A 400 -6.51 13.57 -13.06
CA PHE A 400 -5.85 13.91 -14.32
C PHE A 400 -4.72 12.93 -14.67
N MET A 401 -3.76 12.71 -13.78
CA MET A 401 -2.58 11.89 -14.06
C MET A 401 -2.95 10.41 -14.23
N VAL A 402 -3.86 9.92 -13.39
CA VAL A 402 -4.20 8.51 -13.27
C VAL A 402 -5.31 8.11 -14.23
N ASP A 403 -6.36 8.92 -14.36
CA ASP A 403 -7.54 8.53 -15.15
C ASP A 403 -7.56 9.19 -16.52
N HIS A 404 -7.23 10.48 -16.63
CA HIS A 404 -7.26 11.18 -17.92
C HIS A 404 -6.02 10.90 -18.79
N VAL A 405 -4.82 10.95 -18.21
CA VAL A 405 -3.60 10.55 -18.91
C VAL A 405 -3.50 9.02 -18.96
N GLY A 406 -3.97 8.30 -17.93
CA GLY A 406 -4.18 6.85 -17.96
C GLY A 406 -2.93 5.97 -17.79
N THR A 407 -1.73 6.55 -17.92
CA THR A 407 -0.45 5.82 -17.95
C THR A 407 0.47 6.16 -16.77
N TRP A 408 -0.07 6.69 -15.68
CA TRP A 408 0.70 7.09 -14.50
C TRP A 408 0.00 6.64 -13.23
N ASP A 409 0.79 6.18 -12.26
CA ASP A 409 0.27 5.75 -10.95
C ASP A 409 0.80 6.59 -9.82
N LEU A 410 -0.09 7.00 -8.94
CA LEU A 410 0.30 7.59 -7.67
C LEU A 410 1.07 6.56 -6.82
N VAL A 411 2.32 6.89 -6.49
CA VAL A 411 3.20 6.13 -5.60
C VAL A 411 3.22 6.79 -4.21
N VAL A 412 3.53 8.09 -4.17
CA VAL A 412 3.65 8.86 -2.93
C VAL A 412 2.66 10.01 -2.94
N CYS A 413 2.06 10.30 -1.79
CA CYS A 413 1.34 11.53 -1.53
C CYS A 413 1.61 11.99 -0.10
N ASN A 414 2.48 12.96 0.09
CA ASN A 414 2.89 13.42 1.42
C ASN A 414 2.65 14.91 1.60
N GLY A 415 1.96 15.26 2.68
CA GLY A 415 1.69 16.60 3.11
C GLY A 415 2.73 17.02 4.13
N ASN A 416 3.17 18.26 4.06
CA ASN A 416 4.00 18.86 5.08
C ASN A 416 3.55 20.30 5.33
N SER A 417 3.93 20.82 6.49
CA SER A 417 3.74 22.22 6.83
C SER A 417 5.05 22.88 7.21
N MET A 418 5.16 24.13 6.79
CA MET A 418 6.38 24.90 6.81
C MET A 418 6.10 26.24 7.44
N ASP A 419 6.56 26.42 8.66
CA ASP A 419 6.34 27.65 9.40
C ASP A 419 7.41 28.69 9.05
N THR A 420 6.96 29.87 8.63
CA THR A 420 7.82 31.04 8.43
C THR A 420 7.48 32.08 9.48
N ASN A 421 8.48 32.45 10.27
CA ASN A 421 8.31 33.51 11.25
C ASN A 421 8.34 34.87 10.56
N PHE A 422 7.55 35.82 11.05
CA PHE A 422 7.55 37.24 10.65
C PHE A 422 7.61 38.12 11.89
N ARG A 423 8.51 39.11 11.89
CA ARG A 423 8.62 40.08 12.97
C ARG A 423 7.52 41.13 12.81
N VAL A 424 6.67 41.27 13.83
CA VAL A 424 5.58 42.26 13.85
C VAL A 424 6.06 43.57 14.48
N ASN A 425 6.84 43.46 15.56
CA ASN A 425 7.50 44.60 16.21
C ASN A 425 8.77 44.12 16.95
N LYS A 426 9.35 44.97 17.81
CA LYS A 426 10.60 44.66 18.54
C LYS A 426 10.50 43.40 19.40
N ASP A 427 9.33 43.18 20.01
CA ASP A 427 9.11 42.16 21.04
C ASP A 427 8.15 41.04 20.57
N ASP A 428 7.71 41.10 19.31
CA ASP A 428 6.68 40.18 18.79
C ASP A 428 7.05 39.59 17.42
N VAL A 429 7.05 38.26 17.38
CA VAL A 429 7.28 37.44 16.19
C VAL A 429 6.11 36.47 16.07
N ARG A 430 5.57 36.34 14.86
CA ARG A 430 4.43 35.49 14.54
C ARG A 430 4.83 34.43 13.53
N SER A 431 4.46 33.18 13.79
CA SER A 431 4.59 32.11 12.80
C SER A 431 3.45 32.20 11.78
N VAL A 432 3.75 31.96 10.52
CA VAL A 432 2.79 31.85 9.42
C VAL A 432 3.06 30.54 8.71
N THR A 433 2.05 29.68 8.64
CA THR A 433 2.18 28.34 8.06
C THR A 433 2.04 28.39 6.54
N GLY A 434 3.01 27.81 5.84
CA GLY A 434 2.88 27.36 4.45
C GLY A 434 2.57 25.88 4.39
N ARG A 435 1.80 25.46 3.39
CA ARG A 435 1.52 24.06 3.05
C ARG A 435 2.40 23.59 1.91
N GLU A 436 2.75 22.31 1.95
CA GLU A 436 3.38 21.58 0.86
C GLU A 436 2.69 20.23 0.68
N GLN A 437 2.52 19.81 -0.57
CA GLN A 437 1.98 18.50 -0.92
C GLN A 437 2.80 17.92 -2.05
N GLN A 438 3.54 16.86 -1.75
CA GLN A 438 4.34 16.10 -2.69
C GLN A 438 3.48 14.96 -3.26
N LEU A 439 3.40 14.86 -4.58
CA LEU A 439 2.83 13.71 -5.28
C LEU A 439 3.91 13.13 -6.17
N ILE A 440 4.13 11.82 -6.11
CA ILE A 440 5.06 11.14 -7.01
C ILE A 440 4.28 10.11 -7.82
N PHE A 441 4.39 10.22 -9.13
CA PHE A 441 3.76 9.34 -10.10
C PHE A 441 4.80 8.45 -10.77
N ARG A 442 4.50 7.18 -10.96
CA ARG A 442 5.31 6.23 -11.74
C ARG A 442 4.66 6.00 -13.10
N TYR A 443 5.46 6.11 -14.16
CA TYR A 443 4.99 5.82 -15.50
C TYR A 443 4.70 4.33 -15.66
N ARG A 444 3.61 4.02 -16.34
CA ARG A 444 3.19 2.67 -16.69
C ARG A 444 2.92 2.60 -18.19
N PRO A 445 3.81 1.97 -18.99
CA PRO A 445 3.71 1.97 -20.45
C PRO A 445 2.37 1.45 -20.98
N ASP A 446 1.86 0.38 -20.38
CA ASP A 446 0.65 -0.32 -20.82
C ASP A 446 -0.65 0.30 -20.28
N GLY A 447 -0.54 1.36 -19.47
CA GLY A 447 -1.68 1.99 -18.81
C GLY A 447 -2.39 1.07 -17.81
N ARG A 448 -3.53 1.54 -17.31
CA ARG A 448 -4.40 0.77 -16.41
C ARG A 448 -5.39 -0.07 -17.20
N ASN A 449 -5.17 -1.38 -17.27
CA ASN A 449 -6.24 -2.35 -17.58
C ASN A 449 -7.15 -2.52 -16.35
N VAL A 450 -7.69 -1.43 -15.81
CA VAL A 450 -8.62 -1.53 -14.67
C VAL A 450 -9.98 -1.89 -15.22
N PHE A 451 -10.28 -3.18 -15.23
CA PHE A 451 -11.66 -3.64 -15.30
C PHE A 451 -12.32 -3.25 -13.98
N MET A 452 -13.01 -2.10 -13.96
CA MET A 452 -14.04 -1.87 -12.95
C MET A 452 -15.10 -2.93 -13.23
N ALA A 453 -15.02 -4.09 -12.56
CA ALA A 453 -16.15 -5.00 -12.59
C ALA A 453 -17.33 -4.18 -12.07
N ASP A 454 -18.36 -4.00 -12.90
CA ASP A 454 -19.65 -3.50 -12.46
C ASP A 454 -20.13 -4.46 -11.36
N ASN A 455 -19.74 -4.17 -10.12
CA ASN A 455 -20.24 -4.82 -8.91
C ASN A 455 -21.65 -4.28 -8.69
N ASN A 456 -22.54 -4.49 -9.67
CA ASN A 456 -23.95 -4.40 -9.40
C ASN A 456 -24.23 -5.50 -8.37
N PRO A 457 -24.64 -5.14 -7.14
CA PRO A 457 -24.87 -6.13 -6.12
C PRO A 457 -25.90 -7.13 -6.63
N SER A 458 -25.55 -8.42 -6.63
CA SER A 458 -26.49 -9.47 -6.98
C SER A 458 -27.75 -9.30 -6.11
N PRO A 459 -28.95 -9.28 -6.70
CA PRO A 459 -30.16 -9.09 -5.92
C PRO A 459 -30.38 -10.26 -4.97
N ALA A 460 -30.89 -9.96 -3.78
CA ALA A 460 -31.31 -10.99 -2.83
C ALA A 460 -32.47 -11.81 -3.41
N ILE A 461 -32.41 -13.14 -3.30
CA ILE A 461 -33.48 -14.02 -3.79
C ILE A 461 -34.71 -14.04 -2.87
N GLY A 462 -34.61 -13.48 -1.65
CA GLY A 462 -35.72 -13.31 -0.71
C GLY A 462 -36.22 -14.59 -0.05
N ARG A 463 -35.57 -15.73 -0.30
CA ARG A 463 -35.88 -17.04 0.31
C ARG A 463 -34.61 -17.87 0.50
N PRO A 464 -34.61 -18.89 1.37
CA PRO A 464 -33.50 -19.84 1.45
C PRO A 464 -33.19 -20.49 0.09
N PRO A 465 -31.91 -20.60 -0.31
CA PRO A 465 -31.53 -21.33 -1.51
C PRO A 465 -31.68 -22.85 -1.30
N LEU A 466 -31.78 -23.58 -2.40
CA LEU A 466 -32.02 -25.02 -2.45
C LEU A 466 -30.86 -25.79 -1.82
N GLN A 467 -31.10 -26.40 -0.65
CA GLN A 467 -30.09 -27.19 0.07
C GLN A 467 -28.80 -26.40 0.30
N ALA A 468 -28.94 -25.17 0.82
CA ALA A 468 -27.81 -24.32 1.19
C ALA A 468 -26.82 -25.09 2.09
N PRO A 469 -25.50 -24.99 1.86
CA PRO A 469 -24.53 -25.60 2.75
C PRO A 469 -24.59 -25.00 4.16
N ALA A 470 -24.56 -25.84 5.19
CA ALA A 470 -24.67 -25.40 6.58
C ALA A 470 -23.51 -24.50 7.06
N TYR A 471 -22.37 -24.54 6.36
CA TYR A 471 -21.19 -23.72 6.65
C TYR A 471 -21.24 -22.33 6.02
N TRP A 472 -22.31 -21.98 5.27
CA TRP A 472 -22.48 -20.64 4.73
C TRP A 472 -22.86 -19.63 5.81
N ASP A 473 -22.65 -18.35 5.53
CA ASP A 473 -23.18 -17.26 6.33
C ASP A 473 -24.70 -17.33 6.42
N GLN A 474 -25.25 -16.98 7.59
CA GLN A 474 -26.68 -17.09 7.87
C GLN A 474 -27.53 -16.22 6.92
N GLN A 475 -27.04 -15.05 6.50
CA GLN A 475 -27.75 -14.18 5.56
C GLN A 475 -27.83 -14.81 4.16
N CYS A 476 -26.76 -15.47 3.71
CA CYS A 476 -26.75 -16.24 2.47
C CYS A 476 -27.67 -17.46 2.55
N GLN A 477 -27.66 -18.20 3.67
CA GLN A 477 -28.57 -19.34 3.89
C GLN A 477 -30.04 -18.93 3.89
N GLN A 478 -30.35 -17.69 4.26
CA GLN A 478 -31.71 -17.15 4.23
C GLN A 478 -32.06 -16.45 2.90
N GLY A 479 -31.10 -16.30 2.00
CA GLY A 479 -31.25 -15.56 0.74
C GLY A 479 -31.54 -14.07 0.91
N LYS A 480 -31.12 -13.48 2.04
CA LYS A 480 -31.29 -12.05 2.35
C LYS A 480 -30.26 -11.16 1.63
N VAL A 481 -29.19 -11.76 1.14
CA VAL A 481 -28.14 -11.15 0.33
C VAL A 481 -27.98 -11.94 -0.96
N GLY A 482 -27.60 -11.29 -2.06
CA GLY A 482 -27.48 -11.99 -3.35
C GLY A 482 -26.14 -12.66 -3.59
N HIS A 483 -25.05 -12.12 -3.03
CA HIS A 483 -23.70 -12.70 -3.12
C HIS A 483 -22.82 -12.19 -1.97
N MET A 484 -22.12 -13.10 -1.30
CA MET A 484 -21.02 -12.78 -0.38
C MET A 484 -19.76 -13.50 -0.82
N VAL A 485 -18.62 -12.81 -0.75
CA VAL A 485 -17.29 -13.41 -0.85
C VAL A 485 -16.63 -13.25 0.50
N VAL A 486 -16.39 -14.37 1.17
CA VAL A 486 -15.87 -14.39 2.54
C VAL A 486 -14.48 -15.04 2.57
N PRO A 487 -13.60 -14.66 3.50
CA PRO A 487 -12.36 -15.39 3.73
C PRO A 487 -12.64 -16.87 4.01
N ALA A 488 -11.88 -17.77 3.38
CA ALA A 488 -11.95 -19.19 3.70
C ALA A 488 -11.38 -19.45 5.11
N THR A 489 -11.82 -20.51 5.77
CA THR A 489 -11.25 -20.89 7.08
C THR A 489 -9.81 -21.38 6.93
N ALA A 490 -9.06 -21.45 8.03
CA ALA A 490 -7.69 -21.98 8.04
C ALA A 490 -7.65 -23.43 7.52
N GLU A 491 -8.65 -24.23 7.86
CA GLU A 491 -8.81 -25.61 7.39
C GLU A 491 -9.08 -25.64 5.89
N GLU A 492 -10.00 -24.81 5.39
CA GLU A 492 -10.28 -24.72 3.95
C GLU A 492 -9.03 -24.34 3.16
N LYS A 493 -8.27 -23.35 3.63
CA LYS A 493 -7.00 -22.95 3.01
C LYS A 493 -5.99 -24.11 2.99
N ALA A 494 -5.89 -24.87 4.09
CA ALA A 494 -5.03 -26.06 4.17
C ALA A 494 -5.47 -27.16 3.19
N TRP A 495 -6.78 -27.40 3.04
CA TRP A 495 -7.32 -28.35 2.06
C TRP A 495 -7.01 -27.95 0.63
N LEU A 496 -7.10 -26.65 0.31
CA LEU A 496 -6.71 -26.14 -1.01
C LEU A 496 -5.22 -26.35 -1.25
N GLN A 497 -4.37 -26.10 -0.25
CA GLN A 497 -2.92 -26.34 -0.34
C GLN A 497 -2.61 -27.82 -0.59
N GLU A 498 -3.30 -28.75 0.09
CA GLU A 498 -3.18 -30.19 -0.12
C GLU A 498 -3.49 -30.59 -1.57
N VAL A 499 -4.59 -30.08 -2.14
CA VAL A 499 -4.96 -30.32 -3.55
C VAL A 499 -3.92 -29.72 -4.51
N MET A 500 -3.43 -28.50 -4.24
CA MET A 500 -2.42 -27.85 -5.07
C MET A 500 -1.12 -28.64 -5.13
N ASP A 501 -0.64 -29.14 -3.98
CA ASP A 501 0.59 -29.93 -3.87
C ASP A 501 0.44 -31.31 -4.53
N GLN A 502 -0.69 -32.02 -4.30
CA GLN A 502 -0.89 -33.38 -4.79
C GLN A 502 -1.07 -33.48 -6.32
N PHE A 503 -1.62 -32.44 -6.96
CA PHE A 503 -1.84 -32.43 -8.41
C PHE A 503 -0.92 -31.51 -9.20
N ALA A 504 0.13 -31.01 -8.56
CA ALA A 504 1.24 -30.38 -9.25
C ALA A 504 1.98 -31.44 -10.08
N ARG A 505 2.28 -31.12 -11.34
CA ARG A 505 3.04 -31.97 -12.26
C ARG A 505 4.10 -31.12 -12.94
N LYS A 506 5.33 -31.60 -13.00
CA LYS A 506 6.42 -30.97 -13.77
C LYS A 506 6.26 -31.26 -15.27
N LYS A 507 5.10 -30.90 -15.83
CA LYS A 507 4.76 -31.05 -17.24
C LYS A 507 3.95 -29.84 -17.66
N SER A 508 4.37 -29.21 -18.76
CA SER A 508 3.58 -28.20 -19.44
C SER A 508 2.95 -28.76 -20.71
N THR A 509 1.91 -28.10 -21.20
CA THR A 509 1.33 -28.31 -22.52
C THR A 509 1.73 -27.18 -23.46
N ARG A 510 1.28 -27.26 -24.73
CA ARG A 510 1.42 -26.19 -25.73
C ARG A 510 0.80 -24.85 -25.33
N ASP A 511 -0.08 -24.85 -24.32
CA ASP A 511 -0.81 -23.65 -23.90
C ASP A 511 0.03 -22.73 -22.99
N ARG A 512 1.14 -23.24 -22.41
CA ARG A 512 2.04 -22.44 -21.58
C ARG A 512 2.83 -21.45 -22.44
N GLN A 513 2.75 -20.15 -22.15
CA GLN A 513 3.43 -19.09 -22.91
C GLN A 513 4.91 -18.88 -22.53
N GLY A 514 5.62 -19.95 -22.14
CA GLY A 514 7.03 -19.92 -21.72
C GLY A 514 7.25 -19.92 -20.20
N GLY A 515 8.51 -19.75 -19.79
CA GLY A 515 8.94 -19.74 -18.38
C GLY A 515 9.07 -21.14 -17.72
N PRO A 516 9.91 -21.27 -16.67
CA PRO A 516 10.07 -22.55 -15.96
C PRO A 516 8.77 -22.95 -15.26
N MET A 517 8.53 -24.25 -15.12
CA MET A 517 7.44 -24.76 -14.27
C MET A 517 7.71 -24.39 -12.80
N ALA A 518 6.67 -24.01 -12.07
CA ALA A 518 6.80 -23.76 -10.64
C ALA A 518 7.30 -25.01 -9.91
N GLU A 519 8.19 -24.82 -8.93
CA GLU A 519 8.63 -25.93 -8.06
C GLU A 519 7.52 -26.38 -7.12
N ARG A 520 6.72 -25.41 -6.65
CA ARG A 520 5.57 -25.60 -5.79
C ARG A 520 4.61 -24.42 -5.93
N PHE A 521 3.32 -24.67 -5.74
CA PHE A 521 2.32 -23.62 -5.59
C PHE A 521 2.02 -23.38 -4.11
N ARG A 522 2.05 -22.13 -3.68
CA ARG A 522 1.67 -21.73 -2.32
C ARG A 522 0.32 -21.04 -2.36
N VAL A 523 -0.66 -21.56 -1.63
CA VAL A 523 -1.97 -20.90 -1.44
C VAL A 523 -1.77 -19.77 -0.44
N VAL A 524 -1.66 -18.56 -0.97
CA VAL A 524 -1.39 -17.36 -0.15
C VAL A 524 -2.65 -16.80 0.46
N SER A 525 -3.80 -16.90 -0.23
CA SER A 525 -5.12 -16.50 0.26
C SER A 525 -6.18 -17.40 -0.35
N ALA A 526 -7.32 -17.52 0.32
CA ALA A 526 -8.45 -18.30 -0.16
C ALA A 526 -9.76 -17.58 0.19
N LEU A 527 -10.64 -17.51 -0.80
CA LEU A 527 -11.95 -16.90 -0.70
C LEU A 527 -13.03 -17.94 -1.00
N ARG A 528 -14.14 -17.87 -0.26
CA ARG A 528 -15.33 -18.67 -0.50
C ARG A 528 -16.44 -17.78 -1.05
N SER A 529 -16.98 -18.19 -2.20
CA SER A 529 -18.14 -17.54 -2.83
C SER A 529 -19.43 -18.18 -2.36
N GLU A 530 -20.30 -17.38 -1.75
CA GLU A 530 -21.62 -17.77 -1.26
C GLU A 530 -22.68 -16.99 -2.05
N HIS A 531 -23.18 -17.61 -3.12
CA HIS A 531 -24.10 -16.98 -4.05
C HIS A 531 -25.41 -17.78 -4.14
N PRO A 532 -26.48 -17.39 -3.41
CA PRO A 532 -27.76 -18.10 -3.39
C PRO A 532 -28.35 -18.41 -4.76
N GLU A 533 -28.40 -17.44 -5.69
CA GLU A 533 -28.96 -17.67 -7.03
C GLU A 533 -28.14 -18.67 -7.87
N LEU A 534 -26.81 -18.53 -7.91
CA LEU A 534 -25.95 -19.47 -8.63
C LEU A 534 -26.00 -20.88 -8.01
N TRP A 535 -26.15 -20.95 -6.68
CA TRP A 535 -26.35 -22.22 -5.99
C TRP A 535 -27.66 -22.90 -6.36
N ASP A 536 -28.75 -22.15 -6.53
CA ASP A 536 -30.02 -22.71 -7.01
C ASP A 536 -29.86 -23.31 -8.42
N LYS A 537 -29.16 -22.62 -9.32
CA LYS A 537 -28.84 -23.12 -10.66
C LYS A 537 -28.03 -24.43 -10.58
N TYR A 538 -27.00 -24.45 -9.72
CA TYR A 538 -26.18 -25.61 -9.44
C TYR A 538 -27.00 -26.79 -8.88
N ALA A 539 -27.79 -26.56 -7.82
CA ALA A 539 -28.59 -27.58 -7.14
C ALA A 539 -29.66 -28.19 -8.05
N ASN A 540 -30.27 -27.37 -8.90
CA ASN A 540 -31.21 -27.84 -9.93
C ASN A 540 -30.50 -28.73 -10.97
N ARG A 541 -29.31 -28.35 -11.44
CA ARG A 541 -28.53 -29.17 -12.37
C ARG A 541 -28.08 -30.49 -11.75
N ARG A 542 -27.66 -30.47 -10.48
CA ARG A 542 -27.39 -31.68 -9.68
C ARG A 542 -28.59 -32.61 -9.64
N LYS A 543 -29.78 -32.08 -9.31
CA LYS A 543 -31.03 -32.87 -9.25
C LYS A 543 -31.38 -33.47 -10.62
N ALA A 544 -31.18 -32.73 -11.70
CA ALA A 544 -31.39 -33.22 -13.06
C ALA A 544 -30.41 -34.37 -13.40
N ALA A 545 -29.13 -34.25 -13.05
CA ALA A 545 -28.14 -35.30 -13.27
C ALA A 545 -28.45 -36.59 -12.50
N ILE A 546 -28.94 -36.48 -11.27
CA ILE A 546 -29.41 -37.65 -10.49
C ILE A 546 -30.58 -38.33 -11.22
N ARG A 547 -31.58 -37.55 -11.65
CA ARG A 547 -32.75 -38.07 -12.37
C ARG A 547 -32.38 -38.75 -13.68
N SER A 548 -31.49 -38.16 -14.48
CA SER A 548 -31.06 -38.77 -15.75
C SER A 548 -30.35 -40.11 -15.58
N ARG A 549 -29.92 -40.44 -14.36
CA ARG A 549 -29.26 -41.71 -14.02
C ARG A 549 -30.19 -42.70 -13.31
N GLN A 550 -31.41 -42.30 -12.95
CA GLN A 550 -32.40 -43.21 -12.36
C GLN A 550 -32.79 -44.26 -13.41
N GLY A 551 -32.51 -45.54 -13.13
CA GLY A 551 -32.81 -46.66 -14.03
C GLY A 551 -31.72 -46.97 -15.06
N SER A 552 -30.57 -46.30 -15.02
CA SER A 552 -29.39 -46.71 -15.80
C SER A 552 -28.62 -47.81 -15.05
N GLU A 553 -28.07 -48.79 -15.77
CA GLU A 553 -27.09 -49.74 -15.21
C GLU A 553 -25.94 -48.98 -14.50
N PRO A 554 -25.30 -49.54 -13.47
CA PRO A 554 -24.16 -48.92 -12.81
C PRO A 554 -22.99 -48.77 -13.78
N SER A 555 -23.00 -47.71 -14.60
CA SER A 555 -21.82 -47.29 -15.33
C SER A 555 -20.76 -46.91 -14.30
N THR A 556 -19.54 -47.42 -14.48
CA THR A 556 -18.36 -46.99 -13.74
C THR A 556 -18.18 -45.50 -14.04
N LEU A 557 -18.65 -44.66 -13.11
CA LEU A 557 -18.44 -43.23 -13.19
C LEU A 557 -16.94 -42.95 -13.28
N VAL A 558 -16.57 -42.06 -14.19
CA VAL A 558 -15.22 -41.51 -14.20
C VAL A 558 -15.15 -40.54 -13.03
N VAL A 559 -14.51 -40.99 -11.97
CA VAL A 559 -14.29 -40.21 -10.76
C VAL A 559 -12.97 -39.46 -10.92
N PRO A 560 -12.97 -38.12 -10.82
CA PRO A 560 -11.73 -37.37 -10.89
C PRO A 560 -10.80 -37.71 -9.72
N LYS A 561 -9.50 -37.70 -10.00
CA LYS A 561 -8.45 -37.97 -9.00
C LYS A 561 -8.50 -36.99 -7.84
N THR A 562 -9.01 -35.77 -8.06
CA THR A 562 -9.18 -34.75 -7.01
C THR A 562 -10.04 -35.21 -5.84
N MET A 563 -10.92 -36.19 -6.06
CA MET A 563 -11.73 -36.79 -5.00
C MET A 563 -10.91 -37.58 -3.98
N ASP A 564 -9.71 -38.03 -4.34
CA ASP A 564 -8.83 -38.76 -3.42
C ASP A 564 -7.80 -37.86 -2.72
N ALA A 565 -7.74 -36.57 -3.08
CA ALA A 565 -6.70 -35.70 -2.55
C ALA A 565 -7.01 -35.05 -1.22
N CYS A 566 -8.24 -34.59 -1.04
CA CYS A 566 -8.65 -34.00 0.22
C CYS A 566 -9.96 -34.62 0.68
N ARG A 567 -9.88 -35.34 1.80
CA ARG A 567 -11.03 -36.02 2.40
C ARG A 567 -12.19 -35.06 2.66
N ALA A 568 -11.91 -33.87 3.20
CA ALA A 568 -12.94 -32.90 3.55
C ALA A 568 -13.65 -32.32 2.31
N LEU A 569 -12.93 -32.06 1.22
CA LEU A 569 -13.53 -31.62 -0.05
C LEU A 569 -14.37 -32.74 -0.69
N ARG A 570 -13.93 -34.00 -0.60
CA ARG A 570 -14.72 -35.17 -1.01
C ARG A 570 -16.02 -35.29 -0.22
N GLU A 571 -15.94 -35.13 1.10
CA GLU A 571 -17.11 -35.17 1.99
C GLU A 571 -18.13 -34.08 1.62
N ARG A 572 -17.66 -32.88 1.21
CA ARG A 572 -18.57 -31.84 0.69
C ARG A 572 -19.34 -32.31 -0.54
N CYS A 573 -18.77 -33.17 -1.39
CA CYS A 573 -19.40 -33.71 -2.60
C CYS A 573 -20.24 -34.97 -2.37
N THR A 574 -20.26 -35.52 -1.15
CA THR A 574 -20.84 -36.83 -0.86
C THR A 574 -22.00 -36.69 0.13
N HIS A 575 -23.19 -37.19 -0.23
CA HIS A 575 -24.31 -37.30 0.69
C HIS A 575 -24.08 -38.48 1.66
N PRO A 576 -24.30 -38.32 2.98
CA PRO A 576 -24.06 -39.38 3.97
C PRO A 576 -24.76 -40.71 3.65
N THR A 577 -25.99 -40.62 3.13
CA THR A 577 -26.83 -41.80 2.83
C THR A 577 -26.77 -42.25 1.37
N HIS A 578 -26.52 -41.33 0.44
CA HIS A 578 -26.71 -41.58 -0.99
C HIS A 578 -25.40 -41.57 -1.78
N GLY A 579 -24.27 -41.39 -1.11
CA GLY A 579 -22.97 -41.27 -1.75
C GLY A 579 -22.91 -40.06 -2.67
N ASN A 580 -22.34 -40.24 -3.86
CA ASN A 580 -22.19 -39.18 -4.86
C ASN A 580 -22.99 -39.49 -6.14
N PRO A 581 -24.35 -39.42 -6.11
CA PRO A 581 -25.19 -39.89 -7.20
C PRO A 581 -25.17 -38.99 -8.44
N SER A 582 -24.59 -37.78 -8.35
CA SER A 582 -24.46 -36.86 -9.47
C SER A 582 -23.03 -36.71 -10.01
N ASN A 583 -22.10 -37.51 -9.48
CA ASN A 583 -20.67 -37.46 -9.81
C ASN A 583 -20.10 -36.03 -9.60
N GLU A 584 -20.34 -35.47 -8.43
CA GLU A 584 -19.77 -34.19 -8.01
C GLU A 584 -18.28 -34.31 -7.72
N ALA A 585 -17.49 -33.34 -8.17
CA ALA A 585 -16.09 -33.25 -7.82
C ALA A 585 -15.63 -31.80 -7.73
N PHE A 586 -14.51 -31.57 -7.02
CA PHE A 586 -13.79 -30.30 -7.12
C PHE A 586 -12.78 -30.33 -8.25
N LEU A 587 -12.85 -29.37 -9.16
CA LEU A 587 -11.89 -29.19 -10.25
C LEU A 587 -11.38 -27.75 -10.29
N LEU A 588 -10.21 -27.55 -10.89
CA LEU A 588 -9.52 -26.27 -10.92
C LEU A 588 -9.73 -25.56 -12.25
N HIS A 589 -9.81 -24.22 -12.20
CA HIS A 589 -9.83 -23.35 -13.37
C HIS A 589 -8.87 -22.17 -13.14
N GLY A 590 -7.83 -22.06 -13.96
CA GLY A 590 -6.91 -20.93 -13.88
C GLY A 590 -7.47 -19.70 -14.59
N SER A 591 -7.27 -18.52 -13.98
CA SER A 591 -7.71 -17.25 -14.54
C SER A 591 -6.82 -16.11 -14.03
N ASN A 592 -7.11 -14.88 -14.46
CA ASN A 592 -6.64 -13.72 -13.70
C ASN A 592 -7.59 -13.42 -12.54
N PRO A 593 -7.10 -12.84 -11.44
CA PRO A 593 -7.92 -12.52 -10.27
C PRO A 593 -9.22 -11.76 -10.57
N THR A 594 -9.22 -10.75 -11.43
CA THR A 594 -10.40 -9.95 -11.78
C THR A 594 -11.47 -10.79 -12.49
N SER A 595 -11.04 -11.60 -13.46
CA SER A 595 -11.92 -12.54 -14.17
C SER A 595 -12.46 -13.61 -13.25
N ALA A 596 -11.64 -14.10 -12.31
CA ALA A 596 -12.07 -15.05 -11.30
C ALA A 596 -13.21 -14.47 -10.45
N MET A 597 -13.07 -13.23 -9.97
CA MET A 597 -14.14 -12.55 -9.22
C MET A 597 -15.41 -12.32 -10.06
N SER A 598 -15.25 -11.95 -11.33
CA SER A 598 -16.39 -11.83 -12.26
C SER A 598 -17.13 -13.17 -12.44
N ILE A 599 -16.41 -14.28 -12.53
CA ILE A 599 -16.98 -15.63 -12.59
C ILE A 599 -17.72 -15.97 -11.28
N LEU A 600 -17.16 -15.62 -10.12
CA LEU A 600 -17.80 -15.86 -8.83
C LEU A 600 -19.11 -15.07 -8.67
N SER A 601 -19.21 -13.88 -9.27
CA SER A 601 -20.41 -13.02 -9.23
C SER A 601 -21.44 -13.39 -10.29
N THR A 602 -21.03 -13.68 -11.52
CA THR A 602 -21.95 -13.79 -12.68
C THR A 602 -22.03 -15.18 -13.30
N SER A 603 -21.32 -16.17 -12.74
CA SER A 603 -21.10 -17.51 -13.32
C SER A 603 -20.13 -17.53 -14.50
N PHE A 604 -19.81 -18.74 -14.96
CA PHE A 604 -19.05 -18.94 -16.19
C PHE A 604 -19.89 -18.54 -17.41
N LYS A 605 -19.35 -17.70 -18.29
CA LYS A 605 -19.99 -17.38 -19.58
C LYS A 605 -19.38 -18.26 -20.68
N VAL A 606 -20.21 -19.10 -21.29
CA VAL A 606 -19.79 -20.03 -22.35
C VAL A 606 -19.36 -19.27 -23.62
N ASP A 607 -19.83 -18.05 -23.81
CA ASP A 607 -19.44 -17.16 -24.93
C ASP A 607 -17.94 -16.83 -24.94
N PHE A 608 -17.24 -17.00 -23.81
CA PHE A 608 -15.78 -16.85 -23.72
C PHE A 608 -15.00 -18.16 -23.94
N ALA A 609 -15.68 -19.28 -24.22
CA ALA A 609 -15.02 -20.55 -24.50
C ALA A 609 -14.14 -20.44 -25.74
N GLY A 610 -12.83 -20.64 -25.57
CA GLY A 610 -11.83 -20.52 -26.65
C GLY A 610 -11.21 -19.13 -26.82
N ALA A 611 -11.58 -18.13 -26.00
CA ALA A 611 -11.07 -16.77 -26.11
C ALA A 611 -9.57 -16.63 -25.75
N SER A 612 -9.03 -17.57 -24.96
CA SER A 612 -7.62 -17.57 -24.53
C SER A 612 -6.78 -18.62 -25.28
N VAL A 613 -7.27 -19.85 -25.42
CA VAL A 613 -6.59 -20.96 -26.13
C VAL A 613 -7.63 -22.00 -26.59
N GLY A 614 -7.35 -22.75 -27.66
CA GLY A 614 -8.31 -23.49 -28.49
C GLY A 614 -9.28 -24.47 -27.82
N THR A 615 -10.35 -24.84 -28.54
CA THR A 615 -11.49 -25.66 -28.07
C THR A 615 -11.37 -27.15 -28.42
N MET A 616 -10.32 -27.81 -27.93
CA MET A 616 -10.02 -29.21 -28.31
C MET A 616 -11.18 -30.20 -28.08
N PHE A 617 -12.00 -29.98 -27.05
CA PHE A 617 -13.15 -30.82 -26.70
C PHE A 617 -14.50 -30.11 -26.97
N GLY A 618 -14.49 -29.11 -27.86
CA GLY A 618 -15.65 -28.29 -28.19
C GLY A 618 -15.79 -27.03 -27.32
N PRO A 619 -16.76 -26.16 -27.64
CA PRO A 619 -17.02 -24.94 -26.87
C PRO A 619 -17.62 -25.28 -25.51
N GLY A 620 -16.95 -24.86 -24.43
CA GLY A 620 -17.39 -25.10 -23.06
C GLY A 620 -16.45 -24.53 -22.01
N VAL A 621 -16.79 -24.79 -20.74
CA VAL A 621 -15.93 -24.43 -19.59
C VAL A 621 -14.91 -25.54 -19.38
N TYR A 622 -13.63 -25.18 -19.43
CA TYR A 622 -12.53 -26.11 -19.22
C TYR A 622 -12.08 -26.08 -17.77
N MET A 623 -11.96 -27.25 -17.17
CA MET A 623 -11.47 -27.42 -15.81
C MET A 623 -10.46 -28.58 -15.77
N ALA A 624 -9.56 -28.58 -14.80
CA ALA A 624 -8.50 -29.56 -14.69
C ALA A 624 -8.44 -30.18 -13.30
N GLU A 625 -8.03 -31.45 -13.23
CA GLU A 625 -7.55 -32.06 -11.99
C GLU A 625 -6.18 -31.51 -11.58
N SER A 626 -5.35 -31.17 -12.58
CA SER A 626 -3.98 -30.71 -12.36
C SER A 626 -3.94 -29.22 -12.04
N SER A 627 -3.33 -28.89 -10.90
CA SER A 627 -2.98 -27.52 -10.53
C SER A 627 -2.02 -26.90 -11.54
N SER A 628 -1.00 -27.65 -11.97
CA SER A 628 -0.06 -27.22 -12.99
C SER A 628 -0.68 -26.95 -14.36
N LYS A 629 -1.76 -27.66 -14.74
CA LYS A 629 -2.48 -27.35 -15.98
C LYS A 629 -3.31 -26.07 -15.84
N SER A 630 -3.93 -25.86 -14.68
CA SER A 630 -4.69 -24.64 -14.41
C SER A 630 -3.76 -23.42 -14.34
N ASP A 631 -2.58 -23.57 -13.75
CA ASP A 631 -1.53 -22.54 -13.71
C ASP A 631 -1.17 -21.98 -15.09
N GLU A 632 -1.20 -22.78 -16.15
CA GLU A 632 -0.93 -22.29 -17.52
C GLU A 632 -1.92 -21.22 -17.99
N TYR A 633 -3.11 -21.16 -17.39
CA TYR A 633 -4.13 -20.14 -17.66
C TYR A 633 -4.20 -19.08 -16.56
N ALA A 634 -3.58 -19.34 -15.42
CA ALA A 634 -3.52 -18.37 -14.34
C ALA A 634 -2.60 -17.22 -14.76
N ARG A 635 -3.04 -15.99 -14.48
CA ARG A 635 -2.25 -14.78 -14.73
C ARG A 635 -2.37 -13.87 -13.52
N ASP A 636 -1.40 -13.01 -13.33
CA ASP A 636 -1.59 -11.87 -12.45
C ASP A 636 -2.26 -10.72 -13.21
N GLU A 637 -2.61 -9.65 -12.47
CA GLU A 637 -3.29 -8.49 -13.06
C GLU A 637 -2.30 -7.45 -13.62
N ASN A 638 -1.02 -7.47 -13.20
CA ASN A 638 -0.02 -6.43 -13.51
C ASN A 638 -0.58 -5.00 -13.32
N THR A 639 -1.29 -4.75 -12.21
CA THR A 639 -2.03 -3.51 -11.95
C THR A 639 -1.28 -2.50 -11.10
N GLY A 640 -0.01 -2.73 -10.75
CA GLY A 640 0.74 -1.92 -9.78
C GLY A 640 0.13 -1.94 -8.38
N GLY A 641 -0.75 -2.90 -8.08
CA GLY A 641 -1.59 -2.94 -6.88
C GLY A 641 -1.09 -3.91 -5.81
N SER A 642 -1.80 -3.95 -4.69
CA SER A 642 -1.56 -4.91 -3.58
C SER A 642 -1.54 -6.39 -4.02
N TYR A 643 -2.09 -6.70 -5.19
CA TYR A 643 -2.28 -8.07 -5.69
C TYR A 643 -1.42 -8.40 -6.90
N ASP A 644 -0.51 -7.51 -7.30
CA ASP A 644 0.47 -7.84 -8.35
C ASP A 644 1.25 -9.09 -7.96
N GLY A 645 1.67 -9.89 -8.94
CA GLY A 645 2.34 -11.17 -8.73
C GLY A 645 1.50 -12.27 -8.05
N LEU A 646 0.21 -12.05 -7.81
CA LEU A 646 -0.72 -13.10 -7.37
C LEU A 646 -1.47 -13.70 -8.56
N PHE A 647 -1.50 -15.03 -8.59
CA PHE A 647 -2.18 -15.81 -9.61
C PHE A 647 -3.46 -16.40 -9.03
N ALA A 648 -4.54 -16.43 -9.82
CA ALA A 648 -5.84 -16.91 -9.36
C ALA A 648 -6.22 -18.27 -9.97
N LEU A 649 -6.63 -19.19 -9.10
CA LEU A 649 -7.29 -20.44 -9.47
C LEU A 649 -8.66 -20.50 -8.78
N ILE A 650 -9.67 -20.96 -9.50
CA ILE A 650 -11.01 -21.18 -8.99
C ILE A 650 -11.19 -22.67 -8.72
N PHE A 651 -11.51 -23.02 -7.48
CA PHE A 651 -11.88 -24.38 -7.09
C PHE A 651 -13.39 -24.56 -7.23
N CYS A 652 -13.79 -25.16 -8.34
CA CYS A 652 -15.19 -25.28 -8.72
C CYS A 652 -15.75 -26.60 -8.22
N ARG A 653 -16.92 -26.57 -7.60
CA ARG A 653 -17.72 -27.76 -7.39
C ARG A 653 -18.51 -28.06 -8.66
N VAL A 654 -18.26 -29.21 -9.28
CA VAL A 654 -18.71 -29.55 -10.63
C VAL A 654 -19.61 -30.77 -10.61
N VAL A 655 -20.77 -30.71 -11.27
CA VAL A 655 -21.60 -31.88 -11.54
C VAL A 655 -21.15 -32.51 -12.86
N LEU A 656 -20.41 -33.61 -12.80
CA LEU A 656 -19.93 -34.29 -14.01
C LEU A 656 -21.00 -35.17 -14.65
N GLY A 657 -21.91 -35.73 -13.85
CA GLY A 657 -22.91 -36.67 -14.34
C GLY A 657 -22.27 -37.86 -15.07
N SER A 658 -22.84 -38.22 -16.21
CA SER A 658 -22.35 -39.29 -17.10
C SER A 658 -21.32 -38.73 -18.09
N SER A 659 -20.04 -38.90 -17.80
CA SER A 659 -18.95 -38.34 -18.61
C SER A 659 -18.65 -39.19 -19.85
N HIS A 660 -18.47 -38.54 -21.00
CA HIS A 660 -17.89 -39.18 -22.18
C HIS A 660 -16.35 -39.11 -22.11
N VAL A 661 -15.68 -40.26 -22.22
CA VAL A 661 -14.22 -40.34 -22.13
C VAL A 661 -13.63 -40.27 -23.53
N VAL A 662 -12.82 -39.23 -23.76
CA VAL A 662 -12.01 -39.09 -24.97
C VAL A 662 -10.56 -39.37 -24.62
N VAL A 663 -9.97 -40.41 -25.22
CA VAL A 663 -8.56 -40.76 -25.02
C VAL A 663 -7.72 -40.10 -26.12
N PHE A 664 -6.71 -39.33 -25.72
CA PHE A 664 -5.75 -38.72 -26.64
C PHE A 664 -4.37 -39.34 -26.42
N PHE A 665 -3.78 -39.84 -27.51
CA PHE A 665 -2.37 -40.24 -27.55
C PHE A 665 -1.55 -39.03 -28.00
N TRP A 666 -0.68 -38.54 -27.11
CA TRP A 666 0.41 -37.66 -27.52
C TRP A 666 1.42 -38.52 -28.30
N LEU A 667 1.59 -38.26 -29.60
CA LEU A 667 2.86 -38.55 -30.24
C LEU A 667 3.86 -37.58 -29.60
N LEU A 668 4.65 -38.11 -28.67
CA LEU A 668 5.69 -37.38 -27.94
C LEU A 668 6.70 -36.76 -28.90
#